data_AF-A0A0R2HZU6-F1
#
_entry.id   AF-A0A0R2HZU6-F1
#
_cell.length_a   1.000
_cell.length_b   1.000
_cell.length_c   1.000
_cell.angle_alpha   90.00
_cell.angle_beta   90.00
_cell.angle_gamma   90.00
#
_symmetry.space_group_name_H-M   'P 1'
#
loop_
_entity.id
_entity.type
_entity.pdbx_description
1 polymer ?
#
loop_
_entity_poly.entity_id
_entity_poly.type
_entity_poly.pdbx_seq_one_letter_code
_entity_poly.pdbx_strand_id
1 'polypeptide(L)'
;MNKDSYPQKVALFCGSALLTLAALGVVNVRPQSVHADTVTPAQTAAVKQPSSLTNQTVNANKPVAANMQAAPIQNVNHVNAATAAQTTPAPNQPIHQVGWDVNSTTADAVDLSWMNANMNEGNFVQLRNQGVKYVMIQLTKGTYMQDPYAAEQVRDAYAAGLGVSAYHFTKFTDHNSAVAEANYFADRADQLGLPASTLMFADVEDQLNSYAGVANDLRAFFDQLSARGYWNHAVYTGLWFDSSYNVSAVVGRNRTWIAKYTWDHQVTPQEKQQMANMGYGAWQFTGYKNGYLLQGYDHIDASVDLGLLGSAIGQGFRSAANLDNLSINPQDQSLNVSGWFASYDSQGRDQYHYIILLDQNNHEIARERVNAGDRPDVANVYRYLYGADHSGFSGSFSLKNPALYAALANGSQLTVIFRNSASADGNSNYSDYWFTQQNFVKNEAYLDHYYVDNGDLYVSGWHAADQSMFNPYQWIIVYDQTTHRELGRMKVNNRQRDDVAKAFPHIYNANQSGFSADFKIADNQSLAAALLHGDSLQVVARYSDDSQSGEGNRVDYWFPARNFGNGSAASLDNFAINGHQLTASGWFANDRSRGASHRYVILFDRTLGHELSRQEVSLISRPDVARAFPNLYNADQSGFSASFDIDTDSQLAKALQNGDQLQAIVRDSDQDNGEGDYVQNWFDAKTFTANNAYLDSFHVNHDKGTIEAAGWHATDQAAGRPYHFDILLDHDNHNAELARVKQATTDRDDVAKAFPDVYNSKHSGFNVSFKLTDSIKAALQANHHLQIVDRYTNDPAGNNNDVDYWFAGRQL
;
A
#
# COMPACT_ATOMS: atom_id res chain seq x y z
N MET A 1 -40.47 11.18 -47.22
CA MET A 1 -40.54 9.72 -46.99
C MET A 1 -40.09 9.51 -45.55
N ASN A 2 -41.00 9.63 -44.57
CA ASN A 2 -41.86 8.57 -44.01
C ASN A 2 -41.02 7.35 -43.56
N LYS A 3 -41.01 6.88 -42.30
CA LYS A 3 -42.08 6.73 -41.30
C LYS A 3 -41.48 6.62 -39.87
N ASP A 4 -41.97 7.39 -38.89
CA ASP A 4 -42.99 7.05 -37.84
C ASP A 4 -42.41 6.21 -36.67
N SER A 5 -42.57 6.53 -35.37
CA SER A 5 -43.79 6.92 -34.67
C SER A 5 -43.58 7.35 -33.19
N TYR A 6 -44.41 8.32 -32.77
CA TYR A 6 -44.71 8.94 -31.45
C TYR A 6 -45.57 8.03 -30.50
N PRO A 7 -46.27 8.47 -29.40
CA PRO A 7 -46.09 9.51 -28.33
C PRO A 7 -46.48 9.10 -26.86
N GLN A 8 -46.15 10.00 -25.90
CA GLN A 8 -46.87 10.50 -24.68
C GLN A 8 -47.46 9.60 -23.56
N LYS A 9 -47.24 10.01 -22.29
CA LYS A 9 -48.31 10.40 -21.33
C LYS A 9 -47.83 11.22 -20.12
N VAL A 10 -48.76 12.03 -19.62
CA VAL A 10 -48.71 13.14 -18.64
C VAL A 10 -49.11 12.66 -17.22
N ALA A 11 -48.58 13.30 -16.16
CA ALA A 11 -49.34 13.65 -14.93
C ALA A 11 -48.57 14.63 -14.01
N LEU A 12 -49.21 15.75 -13.69
CA LEU A 12 -48.93 16.71 -12.59
C LEU A 12 -49.61 16.22 -11.30
N PHE A 13 -49.08 16.53 -10.10
CA PHE A 13 -49.85 17.11 -8.97
C PHE A 13 -48.94 17.59 -7.81
N CYS A 14 -49.49 18.56 -7.07
CA CYS A 14 -48.95 19.48 -6.06
C CYS A 14 -48.41 18.89 -4.74
N GLY A 15 -47.69 19.71 -3.95
CA GLY A 15 -47.71 19.59 -2.48
C GLY A 15 -46.53 20.23 -1.73
N SER A 16 -46.70 21.49 -1.33
CA SER A 16 -45.85 22.26 -0.41
C SER A 16 -45.89 21.73 1.04
N ALA A 17 -44.80 21.83 1.78
CA ALA A 17 -44.83 22.02 3.24
C ALA A 17 -43.53 22.67 3.76
N LEU A 18 -43.67 23.90 4.25
CA LEU A 18 -42.77 24.50 5.24
C LEU A 18 -42.86 23.69 6.55
N LEU A 19 -41.75 23.62 7.30
CA LEU A 19 -41.82 23.61 8.76
C LEU A 19 -40.67 24.45 9.33
N THR A 20 -41.03 25.44 10.13
CA THR A 20 -40.16 26.35 10.87
C THR A 20 -40.25 26.05 12.37
N LEU A 21 -39.20 26.48 13.09
CA LEU A 21 -39.06 26.69 14.55
C LEU A 21 -38.89 25.47 15.46
N ALA A 22 -37.80 25.44 16.24
CA ALA A 22 -37.72 26.20 17.50
C ALA A 22 -36.29 26.24 18.07
N ALA A 23 -35.97 27.40 18.65
CA ALA A 23 -34.76 27.69 19.41
C ALA A 23 -34.78 27.07 20.81
N LEU A 24 -33.57 26.92 21.40
CA LEU A 24 -33.17 26.96 22.83
C LEU A 24 -31.71 26.44 22.82
N GLY A 25 -30.67 27.16 23.19
CA GLY A 25 -30.44 27.90 24.41
C GLY A 25 -28.92 28.08 24.55
N VAL A 26 -28.50 29.31 24.81
CA VAL A 26 -27.11 29.70 25.03
C VAL A 26 -26.64 29.14 26.39
N VAL A 27 -25.51 28.44 26.40
CA VAL A 27 -24.71 28.26 27.62
C VAL A 27 -23.29 28.73 27.36
N ASN A 28 -22.96 29.87 27.96
CA ASN A 28 -21.61 30.36 28.17
C ASN A 28 -20.81 29.34 28.96
N VAL A 29 -19.68 28.87 28.41
CA VAL A 29 -18.63 28.22 29.21
C VAL A 29 -17.31 28.93 28.92
N ARG A 30 -16.80 29.60 29.96
CA ARG A 30 -15.47 30.20 30.02
C ARG A 30 -14.38 29.13 29.78
N PRO A 31 -13.23 29.44 29.17
CA PRO A 31 -12.09 28.55 29.18
C PRO A 31 -11.48 28.51 30.59
N GLN A 32 -11.58 27.37 31.26
CA GLN A 32 -10.76 27.07 32.43
C GLN A 32 -9.40 26.53 32.00
N SER A 33 -8.38 27.13 32.59
CA SER A 33 -6.97 26.74 32.64
C SER A 33 -6.78 25.22 32.76
N VAL A 34 -6.01 24.65 31.84
CA VAL A 34 -5.55 23.27 31.89
C VAL A 34 -4.44 23.17 32.95
N HIS A 35 -4.74 22.49 34.05
CA HIS A 35 -3.71 21.98 34.97
C HIS A 35 -3.06 20.75 34.33
N ALA A 36 -1.73 20.73 34.39
CA ALA A 36 -0.90 19.63 33.91
C ALA A 36 -1.05 18.40 34.81
N ASP A 37 -1.51 17.29 34.22
CA ASP A 37 -1.32 15.96 34.80
C ASP A 37 -0.24 15.23 34.01
N THR A 38 0.86 15.00 34.73
CA THR A 38 2.01 14.17 34.37
C THR A 38 1.59 12.73 34.09
N VAL A 39 1.88 12.24 32.88
CA VAL A 39 1.90 10.81 32.57
C VAL A 39 3.32 10.40 32.20
N THR A 40 3.92 9.63 33.09
CA THR A 40 5.20 8.93 32.98
C THR A 40 5.21 7.93 31.82
N PRO A 41 6.22 7.92 30.93
CA PRO A 41 6.43 6.81 30.01
C PRO A 41 7.18 5.66 30.71
N ALA A 42 6.59 4.47 30.67
CA ALA A 42 7.24 3.24 31.11
C ALA A 42 8.44 2.90 30.21
N GLN A 43 9.56 2.64 30.87
CA GLN A 43 10.83 2.22 30.29
C GLN A 43 10.72 0.83 29.66
N THR A 44 11.05 0.69 28.37
CA THR A 44 11.44 -0.59 27.78
C THR A 44 12.97 -0.70 27.79
N ALA A 45 13.43 -1.77 28.44
CA ALA A 45 14.82 -2.03 28.77
C ALA A 45 15.68 -2.35 27.54
N ALA A 46 16.86 -1.74 27.52
CA ALA A 46 17.96 -2.06 26.61
C ALA A 46 18.48 -3.49 26.86
N VAL A 47 18.58 -4.29 25.80
CA VAL A 47 19.32 -5.56 25.83
C VAL A 47 20.77 -5.27 25.41
N LYS A 48 21.68 -5.57 26.33
CA LYS A 48 23.13 -5.44 26.20
C LYS A 48 23.68 -6.42 25.16
N GLN A 49 24.58 -5.92 24.32
CA GLN A 49 25.61 -6.75 23.67
C GLN A 49 26.49 -7.47 24.70
N PRO A 50 27.09 -8.59 24.29
CA PRO A 50 28.47 -8.87 24.64
C PRO A 50 29.36 -9.01 23.40
N SER A 51 30.49 -8.35 23.46
CA SER A 51 31.60 -8.37 22.51
C SER A 51 32.66 -9.42 22.89
N SER A 52 33.29 -9.96 21.84
CA SER A 52 34.66 -10.50 21.74
C SER A 52 35.03 -11.85 22.38
N LEU A 53 35.64 -12.72 21.57
CA LEU A 53 36.91 -13.47 21.76
C LEU A 53 37.15 -14.33 20.49
N THR A 54 37.96 -13.87 19.53
CA THR A 54 39.36 -14.28 19.22
C THR A 54 39.56 -15.54 18.37
N ASN A 55 40.32 -15.34 17.28
CA ASN A 55 40.91 -16.30 16.34
C ASN A 55 41.52 -17.56 16.98
N GLN A 56 41.31 -18.71 16.34
CA GLN A 56 42.38 -19.70 16.15
C GLN A 56 42.15 -20.55 14.89
N THR A 57 43.10 -20.41 13.96
CA THR A 57 43.36 -21.23 12.78
C THR A 57 43.90 -22.60 13.19
N VAL A 58 43.43 -23.69 12.57
CA VAL A 58 44.25 -24.91 12.39
C VAL A 58 43.93 -25.61 11.06
N ASN A 59 44.95 -25.67 10.20
CA ASN A 59 45.09 -26.57 9.04
C ASN A 59 45.15 -28.03 9.49
N ALA A 60 44.61 -28.97 8.70
CA ALA A 60 45.34 -30.20 8.36
C ALA A 60 44.73 -30.96 7.17
N ASN A 61 45.59 -31.16 6.19
CA ASN A 61 45.46 -32.05 5.04
C ASN A 61 45.60 -33.53 5.43
N LYS A 62 44.95 -34.35 4.58
CA LYS A 62 45.33 -35.68 4.05
C LYS A 62 44.82 -36.98 4.71
N PRO A 63 44.37 -37.94 3.87
CA PRO A 63 43.77 -39.22 4.25
C PRO A 63 44.82 -40.34 4.40
N VAL A 64 44.48 -41.36 5.18
CA VAL A 64 45.21 -42.64 5.25
C VAL A 64 44.44 -43.70 4.48
N ALA A 65 45.17 -44.42 3.62
CA ALA A 65 44.67 -45.39 2.65
C ALA A 65 44.72 -46.85 3.13
N ALA A 66 44.01 -47.68 2.36
CA ALA A 66 44.20 -49.11 2.06
C ALA A 66 43.52 -50.11 3.04
N ASN A 67 42.75 -51.09 2.56
CA ASN A 67 43.23 -52.17 1.71
C ASN A 67 42.09 -53.06 1.15
N MET A 68 42.23 -53.42 -0.12
CA MET A 68 42.02 -54.74 -0.76
C MET A 68 40.62 -55.42 -0.66
N GLN A 69 40.03 -55.98 -1.72
CA GLN A 69 40.62 -56.70 -2.86
C GLN A 69 39.51 -56.99 -3.89
N ALA A 70 39.84 -56.95 -5.18
CA ALA A 70 39.00 -57.42 -6.29
C ALA A 70 39.69 -58.61 -7.00
N ALA A 71 38.89 -59.54 -7.54
CA ALA A 71 39.05 -60.33 -8.78
C ALA A 71 38.32 -61.71 -8.67
N PRO A 72 37.97 -62.42 -9.78
CA PRO A 72 38.26 -62.16 -11.19
C PRO A 72 37.06 -62.24 -12.17
N ILE A 73 37.35 -61.83 -13.41
CA ILE A 73 36.55 -61.78 -14.64
C ILE A 73 36.47 -63.16 -15.32
N GLN A 74 35.36 -63.47 -16.01
CA GLN A 74 35.39 -64.33 -17.20
C GLN A 74 34.52 -63.80 -18.35
N ASN A 75 35.20 -63.55 -19.47
CA ASN A 75 34.73 -63.34 -20.85
C ASN A 75 33.99 -64.57 -21.40
N VAL A 76 32.97 -64.39 -22.27
CA VAL A 76 32.85 -65.14 -23.56
C VAL A 76 31.97 -64.39 -24.60
N ASN A 77 32.61 -64.09 -25.75
CA ASN A 77 32.18 -64.02 -27.17
C ASN A 77 31.27 -62.93 -27.77
N HIS A 78 31.89 -62.25 -28.74
CA HIS A 78 31.29 -61.59 -29.91
C HIS A 78 30.82 -62.58 -30.97
N VAL A 79 29.75 -62.23 -31.72
CA VAL A 79 29.60 -62.55 -33.15
C VAL A 79 28.76 -61.47 -33.87
N ASN A 80 29.14 -61.25 -35.12
CA ASN A 80 28.85 -60.11 -36.00
C ASN A 80 27.56 -60.25 -36.85
N ALA A 81 27.05 -59.07 -37.22
CA ALA A 81 26.53 -58.64 -38.53
C ALA A 81 25.20 -59.17 -39.10
N ALA A 82 24.30 -58.24 -39.43
CA ALA A 82 23.80 -58.03 -40.80
C ALA A 82 23.15 -56.65 -40.97
N THR A 83 23.21 -56.16 -42.20
CA THR A 83 23.11 -54.79 -42.74
C THR A 83 21.72 -54.31 -43.19
N ALA A 84 21.61 -52.96 -43.29
CA ALA A 84 20.76 -52.13 -44.17
C ALA A 84 19.24 -52.05 -43.86
N ALA A 85 18.52 -50.95 -44.04
CA ALA A 85 18.70 -49.79 -44.92
C ALA A 85 18.00 -48.55 -44.36
N GLN A 86 18.48 -47.37 -44.78
CA GLN A 86 17.81 -46.08 -44.66
C GLN A 86 16.51 -46.05 -45.46
N THR A 87 15.41 -45.57 -44.87
CA THR A 87 14.35 -44.86 -45.60
C THR A 87 13.79 -43.72 -44.74
N THR A 88 13.77 -42.54 -45.34
CA THR A 88 13.17 -41.28 -44.89
C THR A 88 11.69 -41.38 -44.48
N PRO A 89 11.21 -40.62 -43.48
CA PRO A 89 9.78 -40.49 -43.21
C PRO A 89 9.14 -39.39 -44.10
N ALA A 90 8.01 -39.72 -44.70
CA ALA A 90 7.11 -38.79 -45.40
C ALA A 90 5.68 -38.97 -44.83
N PRO A 91 4.76 -38.01 -45.03
CA PRO A 91 3.99 -37.40 -43.95
C PRO A 91 2.58 -37.97 -43.75
N ASN A 92 1.97 -37.54 -42.64
CA ASN A 92 0.63 -37.84 -42.11
C ASN A 92 -0.52 -38.07 -43.11
N GLN A 93 -1.51 -38.81 -42.57
CA GLN A 93 -2.97 -38.85 -42.83
C GLN A 93 -3.48 -40.16 -43.48
N PRO A 94 -4.79 -40.50 -43.38
CA PRO A 94 -5.48 -41.06 -42.21
C PRO A 94 -6.35 -42.29 -42.58
N ILE A 95 -6.46 -43.33 -41.76
CA ILE A 95 -7.32 -44.50 -42.03
C ILE A 95 -7.48 -45.31 -40.73
N HIS A 96 -8.61 -45.89 -40.33
CA HIS A 96 -10.01 -45.86 -40.75
C HIS A 96 -10.80 -46.55 -39.61
N GLN A 97 -12.07 -46.19 -39.45
CA GLN A 97 -13.01 -46.87 -38.56
C GLN A 97 -13.32 -48.29 -39.09
N VAL A 98 -13.30 -49.28 -38.19
CA VAL A 98 -14.13 -50.52 -38.08
C VAL A 98 -13.27 -51.70 -37.62
N GLY A 99 -13.57 -52.15 -36.41
CA GLY A 99 -13.10 -53.39 -35.81
C GLY A 99 -13.19 -53.23 -34.30
N TRP A 100 -14.14 -53.92 -33.66
CA TRP A 100 -14.04 -54.12 -32.22
C TRP A 100 -12.71 -54.83 -31.97
N ASP A 101 -11.70 -54.10 -31.51
CA ASP A 101 -10.47 -54.74 -31.06
C ASP A 101 -10.77 -55.39 -29.72
N VAL A 102 -10.98 -56.70 -29.80
CA VAL A 102 -11.36 -57.65 -28.75
C VAL A 102 -10.24 -57.88 -27.72
N ASN A 103 -9.58 -56.82 -27.25
CA ASN A 103 -8.50 -56.87 -26.25
C ASN A 103 -8.64 -55.86 -25.09
N SER A 104 -9.77 -55.16 -24.93
CA SER A 104 -10.05 -54.44 -23.68
C SER A 104 -10.71 -55.41 -22.69
N THR A 105 -10.01 -55.73 -21.60
CA THR A 105 -10.65 -56.44 -20.48
C THR A 105 -11.78 -55.57 -19.89
N THR A 106 -12.75 -56.21 -19.25
CA THR A 106 -13.73 -55.50 -18.40
C THR A 106 -13.13 -55.06 -17.07
N ALA A 107 -11.90 -55.51 -16.75
CA ALA A 107 -11.21 -55.18 -15.50
C ALA A 107 -10.55 -53.80 -15.56
N ASP A 108 -10.87 -52.96 -14.57
CA ASP A 108 -10.18 -51.70 -14.31
C ASP A 108 -8.97 -51.91 -13.38
N ALA A 109 -8.96 -53.00 -12.61
CA ALA A 109 -7.90 -53.31 -11.64
C ALA A 109 -7.66 -54.82 -11.49
N VAL A 110 -6.46 -55.17 -11.04
CA VAL A 110 -6.11 -56.52 -10.60
C VAL A 110 -5.54 -56.47 -9.18
N ASP A 111 -5.71 -57.54 -8.42
CA ASP A 111 -5.09 -57.68 -7.11
C ASP A 111 -4.10 -58.85 -7.08
N LEU A 112 -2.97 -58.63 -6.39
CA LEU A 112 -1.80 -59.51 -6.42
C LEU A 112 -1.34 -59.83 -5.00
N SER A 113 -0.78 -61.03 -4.86
CA SER A 113 -0.11 -61.50 -3.65
C SER A 113 1.14 -62.31 -3.99
N TRP A 114 1.70 -62.96 -2.97
CA TRP A 114 2.79 -63.93 -3.10
C TRP A 114 2.44 -65.11 -4.02
N MET A 115 1.15 -65.35 -4.27
CA MET A 115 0.68 -66.34 -5.26
C MET A 115 0.95 -65.92 -6.71
N ASN A 116 1.25 -64.64 -6.94
CA ASN A 116 1.60 -64.03 -8.23
C ASN A 116 3.12 -63.81 -8.36
N ALA A 117 3.91 -64.72 -7.77
CA ALA A 117 5.36 -64.70 -7.86
C ALA A 117 5.84 -64.66 -9.33
N ASN A 118 6.98 -64.00 -9.57
CA ASN A 118 7.66 -63.90 -10.87
C ASN A 118 7.03 -62.98 -11.93
N MET A 119 6.06 -62.12 -11.57
CA MET A 119 5.67 -61.00 -12.43
C MET A 119 6.82 -59.99 -12.59
N ASN A 120 7.00 -59.49 -13.81
CA ASN A 120 7.97 -58.43 -14.12
C ASN A 120 7.27 -57.20 -14.75
N GLU A 121 7.99 -56.09 -14.87
CA GLU A 121 7.51 -54.85 -15.51
C GLU A 121 6.77 -55.09 -16.85
N GLY A 122 7.27 -55.99 -17.70
CA GLY A 122 6.62 -56.32 -18.97
C GLY A 122 5.21 -56.90 -18.81
N ASN A 123 4.95 -57.66 -17.74
CA ASN A 123 3.62 -58.15 -17.40
C ASN A 123 2.70 -57.01 -16.96
N PHE A 124 3.19 -56.06 -16.16
CA PHE A 124 2.42 -54.89 -15.75
C PHE A 124 2.12 -53.95 -16.93
N VAL A 125 3.05 -53.79 -17.87
CA VAL A 125 2.81 -53.08 -19.13
C VAL A 125 1.74 -53.77 -19.98
N GLN A 126 1.72 -55.10 -20.03
CA GLN A 126 0.65 -55.86 -20.72
C GLN A 126 -0.72 -55.61 -20.09
N LEU A 127 -0.83 -55.68 -18.76
CA LEU A 127 -2.07 -55.37 -18.04
C LEU A 127 -2.57 -53.96 -18.37
N ARG A 128 -1.66 -52.97 -18.31
CA ARG A 128 -1.96 -51.58 -18.66
C ARG A 128 -2.50 -51.44 -20.08
N ASN A 129 -1.87 -52.11 -21.04
CA ASN A 129 -2.29 -52.08 -22.45
C ASN A 129 -3.65 -52.74 -22.69
N GLN A 130 -4.09 -53.65 -21.80
CA GLN A 130 -5.42 -54.26 -21.86
C GLN A 130 -6.51 -53.43 -21.18
N GLY A 131 -6.15 -52.28 -20.59
CA GLY A 131 -7.09 -51.34 -19.96
C GLY A 131 -7.10 -51.36 -18.43
N VAL A 132 -6.26 -52.19 -17.79
CA VAL A 132 -6.06 -52.15 -16.34
C VAL A 132 -5.40 -50.83 -15.95
N LYS A 133 -5.91 -50.18 -14.91
CA LYS A 133 -5.45 -48.87 -14.41
C LYS A 133 -4.78 -48.98 -13.05
N TYR A 134 -5.19 -49.96 -12.24
CA TYR A 134 -4.78 -50.09 -10.85
C TYR A 134 -4.33 -51.51 -10.50
N VAL A 135 -3.41 -51.60 -9.54
CA VAL A 135 -2.97 -52.86 -8.93
C VAL A 135 -3.12 -52.75 -7.42
N MET A 136 -3.82 -53.68 -6.79
CA MET A 136 -3.91 -53.81 -5.33
C MET A 136 -2.95 -54.90 -4.86
N ILE A 137 -1.92 -54.55 -4.08
CA ILE A 137 -0.83 -55.45 -3.73
C ILE A 137 -0.90 -55.85 -2.25
N GLN A 138 -0.85 -57.15 -1.97
CA GLN A 138 -0.75 -57.64 -0.60
C GLN A 138 0.59 -57.22 -0.01
N LEU A 139 0.58 -56.55 1.14
CA LEU A 139 1.84 -56.31 1.86
C LEU A 139 2.05 -57.31 2.98
N THR A 140 0.97 -57.62 3.70
CA THR A 140 1.05 -58.34 4.98
C THR A 140 -0.20 -59.18 5.26
N LYS A 141 -0.04 -60.18 6.13
CA LYS A 141 -1.12 -61.03 6.67
C LYS A 141 -0.88 -61.31 8.15
N GLY A 142 -1.87 -60.99 8.99
CA GLY A 142 -1.70 -61.02 10.44
C GLY A 142 -0.44 -60.26 10.86
N THR A 143 0.20 -60.67 11.96
CA THR A 143 1.48 -60.08 12.42
C THR A 143 2.71 -60.91 12.06
N TYR A 144 2.58 -61.88 11.15
CA TYR A 144 3.60 -62.91 10.93
C TYR A 144 4.07 -63.07 9.49
N MET A 145 3.33 -62.57 8.50
CA MET A 145 3.68 -62.75 7.10
C MET A 145 3.78 -61.40 6.38
N GLN A 146 4.94 -61.13 5.78
CA GLN A 146 5.11 -60.13 4.74
C GLN A 146 5.16 -60.83 3.39
N ASP A 147 4.52 -60.24 2.39
CA ASP A 147 4.66 -60.70 1.01
C ASP A 147 6.09 -60.43 0.53
N PRO A 148 6.88 -61.47 0.19
CA PRO A 148 8.25 -61.30 -0.24
C PRO A 148 8.36 -60.60 -1.62
N TYR A 149 7.31 -60.64 -2.45
CA TYR A 149 7.31 -60.08 -3.81
C TYR A 149 6.72 -58.66 -3.88
N ALA A 150 6.11 -58.17 -2.79
CA ALA A 150 5.47 -56.85 -2.79
C ALA A 150 6.39 -55.70 -3.22
N ALA A 151 7.68 -55.74 -2.88
CA ALA A 151 8.63 -54.70 -3.27
C ALA A 151 8.80 -54.62 -4.80
N GLU A 152 8.93 -55.77 -5.44
CA GLU A 152 9.10 -55.88 -6.89
C GLU A 152 7.80 -55.56 -7.62
N GLN A 153 6.66 -56.05 -7.11
CA GLN A 153 5.34 -55.76 -7.66
C GLN A 153 5.00 -54.26 -7.58
N VAL A 154 5.29 -53.60 -6.45
CA VAL A 154 5.09 -52.14 -6.29
C VAL A 154 5.96 -51.38 -7.29
N ARG A 155 7.27 -51.71 -7.35
CA ARG A 155 8.22 -51.09 -8.27
C ARG A 155 7.78 -51.24 -9.73
N ASP A 156 7.44 -52.46 -10.14
CA ASP A 156 7.14 -52.80 -11.52
C ASP A 156 5.76 -52.27 -11.96
N ALA A 157 4.78 -52.23 -11.05
CA ALA A 157 3.49 -51.59 -11.31
C ALA A 157 3.64 -50.07 -11.52
N TYR A 158 4.46 -49.40 -10.70
CA TYR A 158 4.77 -47.98 -10.89
C TYR A 158 5.53 -47.72 -12.19
N ALA A 159 6.49 -48.57 -12.53
CA ALA A 159 7.24 -48.50 -13.78
C ALA A 159 6.30 -48.58 -15.00
N ALA A 160 5.34 -49.50 -14.96
CA ALA A 160 4.31 -49.65 -16.00
C ALA A 160 3.25 -48.51 -16.03
N GLY A 161 3.28 -47.58 -15.07
CA GLY A 161 2.36 -46.45 -14.99
C GLY A 161 0.97 -46.81 -14.47
N LEU A 162 0.87 -47.86 -13.66
CA LEU A 162 -0.36 -48.25 -12.97
C LEU A 162 -0.45 -47.55 -11.61
N GLY A 163 -1.67 -47.26 -11.15
CA GLY A 163 -1.90 -46.81 -9.77
C GLY A 163 -1.76 -47.98 -8.79
N VAL A 164 -1.08 -47.77 -7.66
CA VAL A 164 -0.84 -48.81 -6.66
C VAL A 164 -1.66 -48.55 -5.41
N SER A 165 -2.42 -49.55 -4.99
CA SER A 165 -3.01 -49.65 -3.65
C SER A 165 -2.41 -50.83 -2.91
N ALA A 166 -2.57 -50.86 -1.59
CA ALA A 166 -2.00 -51.89 -0.74
C ALA A 166 -3.10 -52.55 0.10
N TYR A 167 -2.98 -53.84 0.38
CA TYR A 167 -3.91 -54.52 1.30
C TYR A 167 -3.20 -55.38 2.35
N HIS A 168 -3.90 -55.55 3.47
CA HIS A 168 -3.53 -56.40 4.60
C HIS A 168 -4.60 -57.45 4.84
N PHE A 169 -4.24 -58.74 4.78
CA PHE A 169 -5.16 -59.84 5.11
C PHE A 169 -5.28 -59.97 6.63
N THR A 170 -6.44 -59.59 7.15
CA THR A 170 -6.66 -59.46 8.60
C THR A 170 -6.81 -60.82 9.29
N LYS A 171 -6.33 -60.90 10.54
CA LYS A 171 -6.47 -62.07 11.44
C LYS A 171 -6.91 -61.67 12.85
N PHE A 172 -7.12 -60.38 13.10
CA PHE A 172 -7.48 -59.87 14.42
C PHE A 172 -8.83 -60.39 14.92
N THR A 173 -8.89 -60.63 16.22
CA THR A 173 -10.10 -61.10 16.94
C THR A 173 -10.47 -60.19 18.11
N ASP A 174 -9.66 -59.15 18.36
CA ASP A 174 -9.84 -58.14 19.38
C ASP A 174 -9.10 -56.83 19.01
N HIS A 175 -9.32 -55.79 19.81
CA HIS A 175 -8.73 -54.47 19.62
C HIS A 175 -7.20 -54.47 19.56
N ASN A 176 -6.54 -55.24 20.43
CA ASN A 176 -5.08 -55.23 20.55
C ASN A 176 -4.43 -55.90 19.33
N SER A 177 -5.00 -57.02 18.87
CA SER A 177 -4.56 -57.70 17.66
C SER A 177 -4.80 -56.83 16.42
N ALA A 178 -5.90 -56.06 16.36
CA ALA A 178 -6.15 -55.11 15.29
C ALA A 178 -5.11 -53.98 15.23
N VAL A 179 -4.76 -53.39 16.37
CA VAL A 179 -3.69 -52.37 16.47
C VAL A 179 -2.32 -52.96 16.10
N ALA A 180 -2.03 -54.19 16.50
CA ALA A 180 -0.77 -54.86 16.17
C ALA A 180 -0.64 -55.13 14.66
N GLU A 181 -1.71 -55.59 14.02
CA GLU A 181 -1.78 -55.81 12.58
C GLU A 181 -1.67 -54.51 11.78
N ALA A 182 -2.31 -53.42 12.23
CA ALA A 182 -2.19 -52.10 11.60
C ALA A 182 -0.75 -51.57 11.64
N ASN A 183 -0.05 -51.74 12.77
CA ASN A 183 1.37 -51.38 12.86
C ASN A 183 2.23 -52.22 11.92
N TYR A 184 1.99 -53.53 11.85
CA TYR A 184 2.74 -54.43 10.98
C TYR A 184 2.55 -54.09 9.49
N PHE A 185 1.33 -53.71 9.11
CA PHE A 185 1.01 -53.22 7.77
C PHE A 185 1.70 -51.89 7.46
N ALA A 186 1.60 -50.91 8.36
CA ALA A 186 2.25 -49.61 8.22
C ALA A 186 3.78 -49.75 8.14
N ASP A 187 4.40 -50.59 8.98
CA ASP A 187 5.85 -50.84 8.95
C ASP A 187 6.30 -51.36 7.58
N ARG A 188 5.50 -52.24 6.96
CA ARG A 188 5.81 -52.75 5.62
C ARG A 188 5.59 -51.68 4.55
N ALA A 189 4.54 -50.87 4.65
CA ALA A 189 4.30 -49.76 3.72
C ALA A 189 5.42 -48.71 3.80
N ASP A 190 5.87 -48.37 5.00
CA ASP A 190 7.00 -47.46 5.27
C ASP A 190 8.30 -48.01 4.64
N GLN A 191 8.58 -49.30 4.82
CA GLN A 191 9.75 -49.97 4.22
C GLN A 191 9.75 -49.92 2.68
N LEU A 192 8.56 -49.98 2.07
CA LEU A 192 8.37 -49.90 0.62
C LEU A 192 8.26 -48.46 0.10
N GLY A 193 8.28 -47.46 0.99
CA GLY A 193 8.22 -46.04 0.62
C GLY A 193 6.87 -45.61 0.04
N LEU A 194 5.78 -46.28 0.41
CA LEU A 194 4.44 -45.93 -0.09
C LEU A 194 4.00 -44.58 0.50
N PRO A 195 3.48 -43.64 -0.32
CA PRO A 195 3.05 -42.33 0.16
C PRO A 195 1.88 -42.44 1.14
N ALA A 196 1.76 -41.50 2.07
CA ALA A 196 0.68 -41.42 3.05
C ALA A 196 -0.75 -41.44 2.43
N SER A 197 -0.88 -41.00 1.17
CA SER A 197 -2.12 -41.01 0.40
C SER A 197 -2.46 -42.35 -0.24
N THR A 198 -1.61 -43.37 -0.12
CA THR A 198 -1.86 -44.72 -0.63
C THR A 198 -3.18 -45.26 -0.09
N LEU A 199 -4.02 -45.81 -0.96
CA LEU A 199 -5.27 -46.45 -0.55
C LEU A 199 -4.94 -47.78 0.14
N MET A 200 -5.21 -47.84 1.45
CA MET A 200 -4.89 -48.97 2.34
C MET A 200 -6.16 -49.79 2.60
N PHE A 201 -6.17 -51.03 2.12
CA PHE A 201 -7.27 -51.96 2.33
C PHE A 201 -7.05 -52.86 3.55
N ALA A 202 -8.05 -52.95 4.43
CA ALA A 202 -8.18 -54.09 5.32
C ALA A 202 -8.99 -55.17 4.59
N ASP A 203 -8.40 -56.33 4.36
CA ASP A 203 -9.05 -57.50 3.78
C ASP A 203 -9.64 -58.35 4.91
N VAL A 204 -10.97 -58.32 5.03
CA VAL A 204 -11.76 -58.91 6.12
C VAL A 204 -12.68 -59.99 5.55
N GLU A 205 -12.17 -61.22 5.53
CA GLU A 205 -12.92 -62.38 5.02
C GLU A 205 -12.63 -63.69 5.78
N ASP A 206 -11.75 -63.65 6.79
CA ASP A 206 -11.35 -64.87 7.49
C ASP A 206 -12.44 -65.37 8.46
N GLN A 207 -12.44 -66.67 8.71
CA GLN A 207 -13.31 -67.26 9.75
C GLN A 207 -13.03 -66.68 11.14
N LEU A 208 -11.78 -66.29 11.44
CA LEU A 208 -11.45 -65.60 12.69
C LEU A 208 -12.13 -64.25 12.81
N ASN A 209 -12.44 -63.59 11.70
CA ASN A 209 -13.14 -62.30 11.70
C ASN A 209 -14.68 -62.45 11.81
N SER A 210 -15.22 -63.68 11.82
CA SER A 210 -16.66 -63.96 11.79
C SER A 210 -17.35 -63.85 13.16
N TYR A 211 -17.34 -62.66 13.76
CA TYR A 211 -18.00 -62.37 15.05
C TYR A 211 -18.63 -60.97 15.06
N ALA A 212 -19.66 -60.77 15.89
CA ALA A 212 -20.46 -59.54 15.94
C ALA A 212 -19.65 -58.26 16.27
N GLY A 213 -18.45 -58.39 16.84
CA GLY A 213 -17.59 -57.28 17.25
C GLY A 213 -16.60 -56.79 16.20
N VAL A 214 -16.44 -57.50 15.07
CA VAL A 214 -15.37 -57.27 14.09
C VAL A 214 -15.31 -55.84 13.54
N ALA A 215 -16.45 -55.16 13.39
CA ALA A 215 -16.49 -53.77 12.93
C ALA A 215 -15.82 -52.78 13.91
N ASN A 216 -15.81 -53.09 15.22
CA ASN A 216 -15.11 -52.25 16.20
C ASN A 216 -13.60 -52.45 16.14
N ASP A 217 -13.15 -53.68 15.92
CA ASP A 217 -11.73 -54.00 15.80
C ASP A 217 -11.17 -53.50 14.46
N LEU A 218 -11.96 -53.56 13.38
CA LEU A 218 -11.65 -52.92 12.10
C LEU A 218 -11.51 -51.39 12.23
N ARG A 219 -12.35 -50.74 13.06
CA ARG A 219 -12.20 -49.31 13.35
C ARG A 219 -10.88 -49.03 14.07
N ALA A 220 -10.52 -49.85 15.05
CA ALA A 220 -9.24 -49.72 15.76
C ALA A 220 -8.02 -49.91 14.82
N PHE A 221 -8.11 -50.84 13.87
CA PHE A 221 -7.09 -51.04 12.84
C PHE A 221 -6.90 -49.76 12.01
N PHE A 222 -7.99 -49.17 11.51
CA PHE A 222 -7.93 -47.94 10.71
C PHE A 222 -7.49 -46.72 11.52
N ASP A 223 -7.99 -46.56 12.75
CA ASP A 223 -7.56 -45.48 13.65
C ASP A 223 -6.04 -45.54 13.87
N GLN A 224 -5.48 -46.74 14.04
CA GLN A 224 -4.04 -46.94 14.17
C GLN A 224 -3.28 -46.65 12.88
N LEU A 225 -3.79 -47.04 11.71
CA LEU A 225 -3.18 -46.65 10.42
C LEU A 225 -3.14 -45.13 10.23
N SER A 226 -4.24 -44.44 10.56
CA SER A 226 -4.29 -42.97 10.57
C SER A 226 -3.24 -42.38 11.51
N ALA A 227 -3.10 -42.93 12.73
CA ALA A 227 -2.08 -42.51 13.69
C ALA A 227 -0.65 -42.74 13.18
N ARG A 228 -0.46 -43.75 12.32
CA ARG A 228 0.80 -44.05 11.62
C ARG A 228 1.03 -43.23 10.35
N GLY A 229 0.09 -42.34 9.98
CA GLY A 229 0.23 -41.42 8.85
C GLY A 229 -0.46 -41.86 7.56
N TYR A 230 -1.06 -43.05 7.52
CA TYR A 230 -1.83 -43.55 6.39
C TYR A 230 -3.31 -43.32 6.62
N TRP A 231 -3.89 -42.31 5.98
CA TRP A 231 -5.26 -41.84 6.26
C TRP A 231 -6.31 -42.29 5.22
N ASN A 232 -5.88 -42.88 4.11
CA ASN A 232 -6.76 -43.26 2.99
C ASN A 232 -7.20 -44.73 3.12
N HIS A 233 -8.28 -45.01 3.84
CA HIS A 233 -8.69 -46.39 4.20
C HIS A 233 -9.85 -46.93 3.37
N ALA A 234 -9.81 -48.21 3.05
CA ALA A 234 -10.93 -48.94 2.48
C ALA A 234 -11.00 -50.36 3.06
N VAL A 235 -12.16 -51.01 2.96
CA VAL A 235 -12.32 -52.41 3.38
C VAL A 235 -12.58 -53.28 2.16
N TYR A 236 -11.97 -54.46 2.13
CA TYR A 236 -12.35 -55.55 1.23
C TYR A 236 -13.07 -56.64 2.02
N THR A 237 -14.14 -57.19 1.43
CA THR A 237 -14.95 -58.25 2.04
C THR A 237 -15.85 -58.91 0.99
N GLY A 238 -16.34 -60.13 1.26
CA GLY A 238 -17.40 -60.76 0.48
C GLY A 238 -18.80 -60.19 0.77
N LEU A 239 -19.69 -60.21 -0.22
CA LEU A 239 -21.06 -59.68 -0.10
C LEU A 239 -21.87 -60.34 1.04
N TRP A 240 -21.72 -61.65 1.23
CA TRP A 240 -22.36 -62.38 2.32
C TRP A 240 -21.80 -61.97 3.69
N PHE A 241 -20.49 -61.76 3.77
CA PHE A 241 -19.82 -61.39 5.02
C PHE A 241 -20.24 -59.98 5.45
N ASP A 242 -20.26 -59.01 4.51
CA ASP A 242 -20.75 -57.67 4.80
C ASP A 242 -22.22 -57.66 5.20
N SER A 243 -23.05 -58.50 4.57
CA SER A 243 -24.46 -58.65 4.96
C SER A 243 -24.65 -59.21 6.37
N SER A 244 -23.66 -59.97 6.88
CA SER A 244 -23.73 -60.64 8.19
C SER A 244 -23.09 -59.82 9.31
N TYR A 245 -22.00 -59.10 9.02
CA TYR A 245 -21.17 -58.42 10.02
C TYR A 245 -21.04 -56.91 9.79
N ASN A 246 -21.56 -56.39 8.67
CA ASN A 246 -21.67 -54.96 8.36
C ASN A 246 -20.35 -54.18 8.50
N VAL A 247 -19.25 -54.77 8.03
CA VAL A 247 -17.92 -54.15 8.08
C VAL A 247 -17.81 -52.91 7.19
N SER A 248 -18.60 -52.83 6.11
CA SER A 248 -18.71 -51.66 5.26
C SER A 248 -19.23 -50.42 6.00
N ALA A 249 -19.91 -50.57 7.14
CA ALA A 249 -20.35 -49.44 7.96
C ALA A 249 -19.19 -48.65 8.60
N VAL A 250 -17.98 -49.22 8.65
CA VAL A 250 -16.80 -48.53 9.21
C VAL A 250 -16.30 -47.43 8.28
N VAL A 251 -16.30 -47.67 6.97
CA VAL A 251 -15.75 -46.74 5.95
C VAL A 251 -16.78 -46.23 4.94
N GLY A 252 -17.98 -46.80 4.92
CA GLY A 252 -19.01 -46.59 3.91
C GLY A 252 -18.89 -47.56 2.72
N ARG A 253 -20.03 -47.91 2.10
CA ARG A 253 -20.04 -48.81 0.94
C ARG A 253 -19.25 -48.27 -0.24
N ASN A 254 -19.27 -46.96 -0.47
CA ASN A 254 -18.48 -46.30 -1.50
C ASN A 254 -16.95 -46.41 -1.28
N ARG A 255 -16.52 -46.80 -0.08
CA ARG A 255 -15.13 -47.13 0.27
C ARG A 255 -14.92 -48.61 0.58
N THR A 256 -15.82 -49.45 0.08
CA THR A 256 -15.76 -50.90 0.22
C THR A 256 -15.53 -51.53 -1.15
N TRP A 257 -14.51 -52.37 -1.24
CA TRP A 257 -14.25 -53.27 -2.36
C TRP A 257 -14.94 -54.61 -2.09
N ILE A 258 -16.02 -54.89 -2.81
CA ILE A 258 -16.89 -56.03 -2.51
C ILE A 258 -16.57 -57.22 -3.43
N ALA A 259 -16.45 -58.43 -2.87
CA ALA A 259 -16.36 -59.65 -3.67
C ALA A 259 -17.74 -60.26 -3.93
N LYS A 260 -18.06 -60.48 -5.21
CA LYS A 260 -19.25 -61.20 -5.68
C LYS A 260 -18.98 -61.75 -7.08
N TYR A 261 -18.69 -63.04 -7.19
CA TYR A 261 -18.22 -63.60 -8.46
C TYR A 261 -19.34 -63.83 -9.48
N THR A 262 -19.05 -63.53 -10.75
CA THR A 262 -19.89 -63.90 -11.88
C THR A 262 -19.57 -65.33 -12.32
N TRP A 263 -20.57 -66.03 -12.85
CA TRP A 263 -20.41 -67.43 -13.26
C TRP A 263 -19.51 -67.61 -14.49
N ASP A 264 -19.51 -66.63 -15.39
CA ASP A 264 -18.75 -66.65 -16.65
C ASP A 264 -17.44 -65.85 -16.58
N HIS A 265 -17.10 -65.31 -15.40
CA HIS A 265 -15.92 -64.48 -15.16
C HIS A 265 -15.83 -63.24 -16.05
N GLN A 266 -16.97 -62.76 -16.54
CA GLN A 266 -17.09 -61.51 -17.27
C GLN A 266 -18.03 -60.55 -16.55
N VAL A 267 -18.03 -59.29 -16.98
CA VAL A 267 -18.93 -58.25 -16.46
C VAL A 267 -19.77 -57.69 -17.59
N THR A 268 -21.08 -57.86 -17.50
CA THR A 268 -22.02 -57.15 -18.38
C THR A 268 -22.27 -55.71 -17.88
N PRO A 269 -22.63 -54.76 -18.76
CA PRO A 269 -23.02 -53.42 -18.35
C PRO A 269 -24.16 -53.40 -17.30
N GLN A 270 -25.11 -54.34 -17.40
CA GLN A 270 -26.21 -54.45 -16.44
C GLN A 270 -25.72 -54.88 -15.05
N GLU A 271 -24.79 -55.83 -14.96
CA GLU A 271 -24.21 -56.27 -13.69
C GLU A 271 -23.34 -55.18 -13.07
N LYS A 272 -22.53 -54.47 -13.87
CA LYS A 272 -21.78 -53.29 -13.42
C LYS A 272 -22.72 -52.24 -12.81
N GLN A 273 -23.83 -51.94 -13.48
CA GLN A 273 -24.84 -51.00 -12.97
C GLN A 273 -25.54 -51.52 -11.70
N GLN A 274 -25.81 -52.83 -11.60
CA GLN A 274 -26.39 -53.43 -10.41
C GLN A 274 -25.47 -53.24 -9.20
N MET A 275 -24.17 -53.51 -9.36
CA MET A 275 -23.19 -53.37 -8.30
C MET A 275 -22.98 -51.90 -7.91
N ALA A 276 -22.98 -50.98 -8.88
CA ALA A 276 -22.98 -49.54 -8.62
C ALA A 276 -24.22 -49.09 -7.81
N ASN A 277 -25.41 -49.60 -8.15
CA ASN A 277 -26.65 -49.28 -7.44
C ASN A 277 -26.68 -49.79 -5.99
N MET A 278 -25.86 -50.80 -5.66
CA MET A 278 -25.69 -51.27 -4.27
C MET A 278 -24.82 -50.32 -3.43
N GLY A 279 -24.16 -49.35 -4.09
CA GLY A 279 -23.37 -48.29 -3.48
C GLY A 279 -21.92 -48.66 -3.19
N TYR A 280 -21.42 -49.80 -3.69
CA TYR A 280 -20.04 -50.25 -3.47
C TYR A 280 -19.04 -49.51 -4.35
N GLY A 281 -17.84 -49.28 -3.83
CA GLY A 281 -16.81 -48.46 -4.47
C GLY A 281 -15.93 -49.20 -5.48
N ALA A 282 -15.74 -50.50 -5.30
CA ALA A 282 -15.10 -51.38 -6.27
C ALA A 282 -15.71 -52.78 -6.17
N TRP A 283 -15.60 -53.59 -7.21
CA TRP A 283 -16.19 -54.92 -7.26
C TRP A 283 -15.20 -55.96 -7.81
N GLN A 284 -14.81 -56.94 -6.98
CA GLN A 284 -14.11 -58.15 -7.43
C GLN A 284 -15.14 -59.13 -8.03
N PHE A 285 -15.08 -59.31 -9.35
CA PHE A 285 -16.04 -60.12 -10.10
C PHE A 285 -15.52 -61.53 -10.42
N THR A 286 -14.22 -61.78 -10.24
CA THR A 286 -13.63 -63.11 -10.43
C THR A 286 -12.38 -63.29 -9.56
N GLY A 287 -12.23 -64.50 -8.99
CA GLY A 287 -11.02 -64.99 -8.34
C GLY A 287 -10.49 -66.29 -8.97
N TYR A 288 -10.82 -66.53 -10.25
CA TYR A 288 -10.49 -67.77 -10.98
C TYR A 288 -9.59 -67.51 -12.18
N LYS A 289 -8.90 -68.58 -12.63
CA LYS A 289 -7.98 -68.63 -13.79
C LYS A 289 -8.44 -67.77 -14.96
N ASN A 290 -7.89 -66.57 -15.05
CA ASN A 290 -8.27 -65.58 -16.05
C ASN A 290 -7.20 -65.50 -17.16
N GLY A 291 -7.11 -66.56 -17.97
CA GLY A 291 -6.10 -66.68 -19.04
C GLY A 291 -6.20 -65.64 -20.16
N TYR A 292 -7.15 -64.70 -20.07
CA TYR A 292 -7.32 -63.57 -20.96
C TYR A 292 -6.48 -62.33 -20.55
N LEU A 293 -6.15 -62.18 -19.25
CA LEU A 293 -5.38 -61.02 -18.77
C LEU A 293 -3.87 -61.23 -18.93
N LEU A 294 -3.31 -62.31 -18.38
CA LEU A 294 -1.92 -62.69 -18.59
C LEU A 294 -1.81 -64.19 -18.84
N GLN A 295 -1.32 -64.58 -20.02
CA GLN A 295 -1.05 -65.98 -20.33
C GLN A 295 0.06 -66.52 -19.43
N GLY A 296 -0.17 -67.69 -18.83
CA GLY A 296 0.81 -68.37 -17.96
C GLY A 296 0.70 -68.03 -16.47
N TYR A 297 -0.23 -67.16 -16.06
CA TYR A 297 -0.54 -66.88 -14.66
C TYR A 297 -1.90 -67.49 -14.29
N ASP A 298 -1.91 -68.42 -13.33
CA ASP A 298 -3.08 -69.25 -13.04
C ASP A 298 -4.09 -68.62 -12.05
N HIS A 299 -3.75 -67.51 -11.38
CA HIS A 299 -4.59 -66.87 -10.35
C HIS A 299 -4.42 -65.34 -10.38
N ILE A 300 -5.13 -64.63 -11.25
CA ILE A 300 -5.18 -63.15 -11.22
C ILE A 300 -6.61 -62.74 -11.01
N ASP A 301 -6.85 -62.16 -9.84
CA ASP A 301 -8.14 -61.65 -9.43
C ASP A 301 -8.37 -60.30 -10.11
N ALA A 302 -9.61 -60.10 -10.59
CA ALA A 302 -9.94 -58.96 -11.42
C ALA A 302 -11.14 -58.21 -10.88
N SER A 303 -11.03 -56.88 -10.95
CA SER A 303 -11.97 -55.96 -10.34
C SER A 303 -12.40 -54.85 -11.29
N VAL A 304 -13.63 -54.38 -11.09
CA VAL A 304 -14.17 -53.18 -11.74
C VAL A 304 -14.12 -52.03 -10.75
N ASP A 305 -13.66 -50.87 -11.20
CA ASP A 305 -13.71 -49.64 -10.42
C ASP A 305 -15.10 -49.02 -10.55
N LEU A 306 -15.75 -48.77 -9.41
CA LEU A 306 -17.05 -48.11 -9.31
C LEU A 306 -16.91 -46.70 -8.69
N GLY A 307 -15.69 -46.20 -8.53
CA GLY A 307 -15.36 -44.86 -8.03
C GLY A 307 -14.42 -44.82 -6.83
N LEU A 308 -13.91 -45.97 -6.35
CA LEU A 308 -13.00 -46.07 -5.21
C LEU A 308 -11.54 -45.99 -5.62
N LEU A 309 -11.15 -46.71 -6.68
CA LEU A 309 -9.75 -46.91 -7.04
C LEU A 309 -9.15 -45.67 -7.72
N GLY A 310 -9.97 -44.76 -8.22
CA GLY A 310 -9.54 -43.41 -8.63
C GLY A 310 -8.90 -42.57 -7.52
N SER A 311 -9.03 -42.95 -6.25
CA SER A 311 -8.30 -42.35 -5.12
C SER A 311 -6.92 -42.99 -4.87
N ALA A 312 -6.57 -44.06 -5.60
CA ALA A 312 -5.27 -44.74 -5.56
C ALA A 312 -4.16 -43.99 -6.31
N ILE A 313 -4.26 -42.66 -6.43
CA ILE A 313 -3.23 -41.80 -7.02
C ILE A 313 -2.10 -41.59 -5.99
N GLY A 314 -1.50 -42.69 -5.53
CA GLY A 314 -0.13 -42.66 -5.04
C GLY A 314 0.80 -42.64 -6.26
N GLN A 315 0.84 -41.53 -7.01
CA GLN A 315 1.95 -41.31 -7.94
C GLN A 315 3.18 -41.13 -7.05
N GLY A 316 3.98 -42.18 -6.84
CA GLY A 316 5.35 -41.99 -6.38
C GLY A 316 5.98 -40.93 -7.28
N PHE A 317 6.61 -39.90 -6.69
CA PHE A 317 7.18 -38.78 -7.44
C PHE A 317 7.97 -39.34 -8.64
N ARG A 318 7.48 -39.13 -9.86
CA ARG A 318 8.26 -39.45 -11.07
C ARG A 318 9.47 -38.51 -11.20
N SER A 319 9.35 -37.31 -10.62
CA SER A 319 10.38 -36.30 -10.54
C SER A 319 10.18 -35.35 -9.36
N ALA A 320 11.25 -34.64 -8.99
CA ALA A 320 11.23 -33.52 -8.06
C ALA A 320 12.30 -32.50 -8.47
N ALA A 321 12.07 -31.23 -8.18
CA ALA A 321 13.00 -30.15 -8.49
C ALA A 321 12.81 -28.95 -7.57
N ASN A 322 13.82 -28.11 -7.46
CA ASN A 322 13.71 -26.77 -6.88
C ASN A 322 14.61 -25.78 -7.62
N LEU A 323 14.18 -24.52 -7.70
CA LEU A 323 15.04 -23.42 -8.13
C LEU A 323 15.60 -22.76 -6.86
N ASP A 324 16.91 -22.89 -6.65
CA ASP A 324 17.57 -22.39 -5.46
C ASP A 324 17.91 -20.89 -5.58
N ASN A 325 18.27 -20.44 -6.78
CA ASN A 325 18.55 -19.04 -7.05
C ASN A 325 18.14 -18.64 -8.48
N LEU A 326 17.53 -17.47 -8.58
CA LEU A 326 17.31 -16.77 -9.83
C LEU A 326 17.50 -15.27 -9.57
N SER A 327 18.70 -14.76 -9.84
CA SER A 327 19.08 -13.41 -9.44
C SER A 327 19.97 -12.75 -10.48
N ILE A 328 19.86 -11.43 -10.64
CA ILE A 328 20.79 -10.67 -11.45
C ILE A 328 22.05 -10.37 -10.62
N ASN A 329 23.22 -10.54 -11.22
CA ASN A 329 24.50 -10.08 -10.71
C ASN A 329 24.85 -8.73 -11.39
N PRO A 330 24.81 -7.61 -10.65
CA PRO A 330 25.13 -6.28 -11.18
C PRO A 330 26.57 -6.13 -11.66
N GLN A 331 27.52 -6.79 -10.99
CA GLN A 331 28.95 -6.64 -11.26
C GLN A 331 29.33 -7.30 -12.59
N ASP A 332 28.80 -8.50 -12.84
CA ASP A 332 29.12 -9.29 -14.02
C ASP A 332 28.10 -9.14 -15.16
N GLN A 333 27.03 -8.34 -14.94
CA GLN A 333 25.90 -8.15 -15.86
C GLN A 333 25.36 -9.49 -16.36
N SER A 334 25.02 -10.38 -15.42
CA SER A 334 24.49 -11.71 -15.73
C SER A 334 23.25 -12.05 -14.91
N LEU A 335 22.43 -12.95 -15.45
CA LEU A 335 21.35 -13.61 -14.75
C LEU A 335 21.87 -14.97 -14.27
N ASN A 336 22.02 -15.12 -12.95
CA ASN A 336 22.46 -16.36 -12.31
C ASN A 336 21.24 -17.24 -12.04
N VAL A 337 21.35 -18.51 -12.42
CA VAL A 337 20.30 -19.52 -12.28
C VAL A 337 20.90 -20.76 -11.64
N SER A 338 20.37 -21.21 -10.51
CA SER A 338 20.79 -22.48 -9.90
C SER A 338 19.63 -23.19 -9.21
N GLY A 339 19.75 -24.49 -9.07
CA GLY A 339 18.71 -25.35 -8.53
C GLY A 339 19.08 -26.81 -8.56
N TRP A 340 18.07 -27.67 -8.49
CA TRP A 340 18.22 -29.11 -8.70
C TRP A 340 17.01 -29.73 -9.38
N PHE A 341 17.21 -30.83 -10.11
CA PHE A 341 16.17 -31.65 -10.74
C PHE A 341 16.58 -33.11 -10.74
N ALA A 342 15.76 -33.95 -10.11
CA ALA A 342 15.90 -35.40 -10.11
C ALA A 342 14.64 -36.03 -10.71
N SER A 343 14.80 -37.03 -11.58
CA SER A 343 13.67 -37.66 -12.26
C SER A 343 14.04 -39.04 -12.75
N TYR A 344 13.14 -40.01 -12.58
CA TYR A 344 13.28 -41.32 -13.23
C TYR A 344 13.38 -41.21 -14.75
N ASP A 345 12.68 -40.23 -15.34
CA ASP A 345 12.74 -39.99 -16.78
C ASP A 345 14.11 -39.45 -17.22
N SER A 346 15.02 -39.09 -16.31
CA SER A 346 16.37 -38.70 -16.69
C SER A 346 17.31 -39.89 -16.91
N GLN A 347 16.88 -41.12 -16.61
CA GLN A 347 17.68 -42.31 -16.83
C GLN A 347 18.02 -42.52 -18.31
N GLY A 348 19.31 -42.59 -18.62
CA GLY A 348 19.81 -42.67 -20.00
C GLY A 348 19.77 -41.34 -20.78
N ARG A 349 19.47 -40.22 -20.11
CA ARG A 349 19.39 -38.86 -20.68
C ARG A 349 20.26 -37.85 -19.90
N ASP A 350 21.17 -38.32 -19.06
CA ASP A 350 22.00 -37.52 -18.14
C ASP A 350 23.38 -37.17 -18.69
N GLN A 351 23.56 -37.22 -20.01
CA GLN A 351 24.85 -36.92 -20.65
C GLN A 351 25.06 -35.43 -20.90
N TYR A 352 23.97 -34.70 -21.13
CA TYR A 352 23.96 -33.28 -21.42
C TYR A 352 22.87 -32.60 -20.60
N HIS A 353 23.24 -31.50 -19.94
CA HIS A 353 22.33 -30.72 -19.12
C HIS A 353 22.24 -29.30 -19.65
N TYR A 354 21.04 -28.75 -19.70
CA TYR A 354 20.80 -27.40 -20.17
C TYR A 354 19.90 -26.65 -19.22
N ILE A 355 20.24 -25.39 -18.99
CA ILE A 355 19.28 -24.40 -18.50
C ILE A 355 18.78 -23.66 -19.74
N ILE A 356 17.46 -23.60 -19.90
CA ILE A 356 16.79 -22.92 -21.00
C ILE A 356 15.89 -21.84 -20.41
N LEU A 357 15.98 -20.64 -20.93
CA LEU A 357 15.14 -19.51 -20.55
C LEU A 357 14.13 -19.26 -21.66
N LEU A 358 12.85 -19.27 -21.30
CA LEU A 358 11.77 -18.85 -22.17
C LEU A 358 11.20 -17.50 -21.72
N ASP A 359 10.74 -16.71 -22.67
CA ASP A 359 9.90 -15.54 -22.40
C ASP A 359 8.46 -15.93 -22.02
N GLN A 360 7.62 -14.92 -21.79
CA GLN A 360 6.20 -15.08 -21.42
C GLN A 360 5.35 -15.78 -22.50
N ASN A 361 5.83 -15.84 -23.75
CA ASN A 361 5.16 -16.48 -24.87
C ASN A 361 5.70 -17.90 -25.12
N ASN A 362 6.52 -18.43 -24.20
CA ASN A 362 7.24 -19.69 -24.32
C ASN A 362 8.26 -19.73 -25.47
N HIS A 363 8.77 -18.58 -25.91
CA HIS A 363 9.85 -18.53 -26.88
C HIS A 363 11.21 -18.63 -26.17
N GLU A 364 12.08 -19.52 -26.64
CA GLU A 364 13.45 -19.67 -26.12
C GLU A 364 14.27 -18.43 -26.42
N ILE A 365 14.70 -17.72 -25.38
CA ILE A 365 15.49 -16.48 -25.46
C ILE A 365 16.97 -16.69 -25.12
N ALA A 366 17.27 -17.74 -24.34
CA ALA A 366 18.64 -18.14 -24.04
C ALA A 366 18.70 -19.61 -23.64
N ARG A 367 19.86 -20.24 -23.90
CA ARG A 367 20.19 -21.56 -23.39
C ARG A 367 21.66 -21.63 -22.99
N GLU A 368 21.95 -22.40 -21.96
CA GLU A 368 23.31 -22.64 -21.51
C GLU A 368 23.48 -24.13 -21.20
N ARG A 369 24.57 -24.73 -21.70
CA ARG A 369 24.95 -26.09 -21.32
C ARG A 369 25.66 -26.02 -19.96
N VAL A 370 25.20 -26.81 -19.00
CA VAL A 370 25.75 -26.85 -17.65
C VAL A 370 26.20 -28.26 -17.29
N ASN A 371 26.94 -28.38 -16.19
CA ASN A 371 27.26 -29.66 -15.59
C ASN A 371 26.29 -29.95 -14.44
N ALA A 372 25.94 -31.21 -14.28
CA ALA A 372 25.32 -31.71 -13.06
C ALA A 372 26.29 -31.56 -11.88
N GLY A 373 25.76 -31.15 -10.73
CA GLY A 373 26.50 -30.97 -9.49
C GLY A 373 25.91 -31.78 -8.34
N ASP A 374 26.77 -32.08 -7.36
CA ASP A 374 26.41 -32.95 -6.25
C ASP A 374 25.38 -32.33 -5.31
N ARG A 375 24.36 -33.10 -4.94
CA ARG A 375 23.30 -32.73 -3.99
C ARG A 375 22.99 -33.86 -2.98
N PRO A 376 23.89 -34.12 -2.02
CA PRO A 376 23.67 -35.15 -1.00
C PRO A 376 22.40 -34.92 -0.16
N ASP A 377 22.03 -33.65 0.05
CA ASP A 377 20.80 -33.25 0.73
C ASP A 377 19.55 -33.70 -0.03
N VAL A 378 19.53 -33.56 -1.36
CA VAL A 378 18.44 -34.03 -2.22
C VAL A 378 18.40 -35.55 -2.24
N ALA A 379 19.55 -36.22 -2.38
CA ALA A 379 19.64 -37.68 -2.33
C ALA A 379 19.12 -38.28 -1.03
N ASN A 380 19.30 -37.61 0.12
CA ASN A 380 18.80 -38.10 1.40
C ASN A 380 17.26 -38.14 1.47
N VAL A 381 16.61 -37.15 0.86
CA VAL A 381 15.14 -36.99 0.86
C VAL A 381 14.50 -37.75 -0.30
N TYR A 382 15.08 -37.66 -1.48
CA TYR A 382 14.57 -38.22 -2.74
C TYR A 382 15.43 -39.39 -3.24
N ARG A 383 15.87 -40.26 -2.34
CA ARG A 383 16.81 -41.37 -2.60
C ARG A 383 16.40 -42.34 -3.72
N TYR A 384 15.12 -42.34 -4.07
CA TYR A 384 14.55 -43.21 -5.09
C TYR A 384 14.56 -42.57 -6.48
N LEU A 385 14.70 -41.24 -6.59
CA LEU A 385 14.75 -40.57 -7.90
C LEU A 385 16.12 -40.77 -8.55
N TYR A 386 16.12 -41.10 -9.85
CA TYR A 386 17.35 -41.21 -10.63
C TYR A 386 18.10 -39.87 -10.65
N GLY A 387 19.41 -39.94 -10.39
CA GLY A 387 20.31 -38.78 -10.40
C GLY A 387 20.14 -37.83 -9.20
N ALA A 388 19.43 -38.21 -8.14
CA ALA A 388 19.18 -37.33 -6.99
C ALA A 388 20.45 -36.85 -6.26
N ASP A 389 21.55 -37.58 -6.35
CA ASP A 389 22.86 -37.21 -5.80
C ASP A 389 23.67 -36.28 -6.71
N HIS A 390 23.34 -36.22 -8.00
CA HIS A 390 23.94 -35.33 -9.01
C HIS A 390 22.88 -34.48 -9.71
N SER A 391 21.86 -34.05 -8.97
CA SER A 391 20.71 -33.33 -9.54
C SER A 391 20.93 -31.82 -9.63
N GLY A 392 22.01 -31.30 -9.03
CA GLY A 392 22.27 -29.86 -8.94
C GLY A 392 22.66 -29.24 -10.27
N PHE A 393 22.31 -27.98 -10.48
CA PHE A 393 22.74 -27.21 -11.64
C PHE A 393 22.99 -25.75 -11.28
N SER A 394 23.88 -25.10 -12.04
CA SER A 394 24.14 -23.67 -11.97
C SER A 394 24.59 -23.15 -13.34
N GLY A 395 24.07 -22.00 -13.76
CA GLY A 395 24.44 -21.29 -14.98
C GLY A 395 24.38 -19.77 -14.80
N SER A 396 24.97 -19.04 -15.74
CA SER A 396 25.09 -17.59 -15.71
C SER A 396 24.94 -17.01 -17.11
N PHE A 397 23.77 -16.44 -17.37
CA PHE A 397 23.41 -15.89 -18.67
C PHE A 397 23.85 -14.43 -18.77
N SER A 398 24.70 -14.09 -19.74
CA SER A 398 25.10 -12.70 -19.96
C SER A 398 23.91 -11.85 -20.42
N LEU A 399 23.71 -10.71 -19.75
CA LEU A 399 22.73 -9.69 -20.14
C LEU A 399 23.12 -8.93 -21.41
N LYS A 400 24.28 -9.25 -22.01
CA LYS A 400 24.62 -8.82 -23.38
C LYS A 400 23.80 -9.56 -24.44
N ASN A 401 23.11 -10.65 -24.09
CA ASN A 401 22.15 -11.30 -24.98
C ASN A 401 20.95 -10.36 -25.21
N PRO A 402 20.70 -9.89 -26.44
CA PRO A 402 19.65 -8.91 -26.72
C PRO A 402 18.23 -9.42 -26.43
N ALA A 403 17.97 -10.71 -26.62
CA ALA A 403 16.65 -11.30 -26.37
C ALA A 403 16.35 -11.38 -24.87
N LEU A 404 17.33 -11.82 -24.07
CA LEU A 404 17.23 -11.83 -22.62
C LEU A 404 17.12 -10.41 -22.05
N TYR A 405 17.96 -9.49 -22.54
CA TYR A 405 17.93 -8.09 -22.17
C TYR A 405 16.55 -7.47 -22.43
N ALA A 406 16.02 -7.65 -23.64
CA ALA A 406 14.70 -7.12 -24.01
C ALA A 406 13.57 -7.74 -23.18
N ALA A 407 13.60 -9.05 -22.91
CA ALA A 407 12.61 -9.71 -22.08
C ALA A 407 12.57 -9.12 -20.66
N LEU A 408 13.74 -8.98 -20.03
CA LEU A 408 13.86 -8.41 -18.69
C LEU A 408 13.50 -6.91 -18.65
N ALA A 409 13.96 -6.12 -19.63
CA ALA A 409 13.66 -4.69 -19.72
C ALA A 409 12.15 -4.40 -19.89
N ASN A 410 11.45 -5.28 -20.61
CA ASN A 410 10.00 -5.21 -20.78
C ASN A 410 9.21 -5.80 -19.60
N GLY A 411 9.87 -6.28 -18.55
CA GLY A 411 9.22 -6.92 -17.40
C GLY A 411 8.54 -8.25 -17.74
N SER A 412 9.00 -8.93 -18.80
CA SER A 412 8.44 -10.23 -19.21
C SER A 412 8.65 -11.28 -18.12
N GLN A 413 7.67 -12.17 -17.95
CA GLN A 413 7.84 -13.36 -17.12
C GLN A 413 8.84 -14.31 -17.80
N LEU A 414 9.81 -14.79 -17.03
CA LEU A 414 10.78 -15.77 -17.46
C LEU A 414 10.40 -17.15 -16.94
N THR A 415 10.39 -18.13 -17.83
CA THR A 415 10.30 -19.55 -17.46
C THR A 415 11.70 -20.15 -17.51
N VAL A 416 12.15 -20.72 -16.41
CA VAL A 416 13.37 -21.54 -16.39
C VAL A 416 12.97 -22.98 -16.68
N ILE A 417 13.66 -23.62 -17.61
CA ILE A 417 13.61 -25.05 -17.83
C ILE A 417 14.98 -25.62 -17.51
N PHE A 418 15.01 -26.69 -16.75
CA PHE A 418 16.20 -27.54 -16.69
C PHE A 418 15.94 -28.83 -17.46
N ARG A 419 16.86 -29.16 -18.37
CA ARG A 419 16.73 -30.26 -19.32
C ARG A 419 17.91 -31.20 -19.19
N ASN A 420 17.60 -32.48 -18.97
CA ASN A 420 18.53 -33.60 -19.15
C ASN A 420 18.31 -34.19 -20.54
N SER A 421 19.35 -34.32 -21.37
CA SER A 421 19.27 -34.91 -22.71
C SER A 421 20.39 -35.93 -22.99
N ALA A 422 20.05 -36.98 -23.74
CA ALA A 422 21.03 -37.88 -24.33
C ALA A 422 21.70 -37.28 -25.59
N SER A 423 21.12 -36.22 -26.18
CA SER A 423 21.63 -35.57 -27.38
C SER A 423 22.50 -34.36 -27.03
N ALA A 424 23.63 -34.21 -27.72
CA ALA A 424 24.58 -33.12 -27.52
C ALA A 424 24.04 -31.73 -27.88
N ASP A 425 22.91 -31.67 -28.59
CA ASP A 425 22.20 -30.43 -28.91
C ASP A 425 21.03 -30.15 -27.95
N GLY A 426 20.68 -31.09 -27.07
CA GLY A 426 19.55 -30.97 -26.15
C GLY A 426 18.16 -30.92 -26.79
N ASN A 427 18.01 -31.25 -28.08
CA ASN A 427 16.73 -31.07 -28.80
C ASN A 427 15.97 -32.38 -29.04
N SER A 428 16.52 -33.53 -28.64
CA SER A 428 15.88 -34.83 -28.74
C SER A 428 16.20 -35.71 -27.53
N ASN A 429 15.37 -36.72 -27.28
CA ASN A 429 15.53 -37.68 -26.19
C ASN A 429 15.91 -37.02 -24.84
N TYR A 430 15.02 -36.15 -24.36
CA TYR A 430 15.24 -35.33 -23.17
C TYR A 430 14.12 -35.50 -22.14
N SER A 431 14.44 -35.14 -20.89
CA SER A 431 13.48 -34.97 -19.80
C SER A 431 13.62 -33.56 -19.24
N ASP A 432 12.50 -32.84 -19.15
CA ASP A 432 12.45 -31.46 -18.70
C ASP A 432 11.81 -31.33 -17.34
N TYR A 433 12.26 -30.34 -16.59
CA TYR A 433 11.47 -29.72 -15.55
C TYR A 433 11.22 -28.25 -15.87
N TRP A 434 9.96 -27.85 -15.78
CA TRP A 434 9.51 -26.49 -16.01
C TRP A 434 9.30 -25.82 -14.66
N PHE A 435 10.17 -24.88 -14.31
CA PHE A 435 10.01 -24.11 -13.08
C PHE A 435 8.90 -23.08 -13.24
N THR A 436 8.28 -22.70 -12.13
CA THR A 436 7.27 -21.63 -12.12
C THR A 436 7.86 -20.34 -12.66
N GLN A 437 7.09 -19.66 -13.50
CA GLN A 437 7.45 -18.36 -14.06
C GLN A 437 7.84 -17.35 -12.97
N GLN A 438 8.92 -16.62 -13.22
CA GLN A 438 9.44 -15.57 -12.35
C GLN A 438 9.44 -14.24 -13.08
N ASN A 439 9.25 -13.13 -12.37
CA ASN A 439 9.34 -11.79 -12.94
C ASN A 439 10.39 -10.95 -12.18
N PHE A 440 11.00 -10.01 -12.90
CA PHE A 440 12.00 -9.07 -12.38
C PHE A 440 11.41 -7.67 -12.33
N VAL A 441 10.36 -7.53 -11.53
CA VAL A 441 9.56 -6.30 -11.44
C VAL A 441 9.40 -5.81 -10.00
N LYS A 442 10.27 -6.23 -9.08
CA LYS A 442 10.24 -5.73 -7.70
C LYS A 442 10.53 -4.24 -7.71
N ASN A 443 9.75 -3.50 -6.94
CA ASN A 443 9.78 -2.04 -6.89
C ASN A 443 9.34 -1.59 -5.49
N GLU A 444 10.31 -1.40 -4.60
CA GLU A 444 10.12 -1.06 -3.19
C GLU A 444 10.80 0.27 -2.89
N ALA A 445 10.23 1.07 -2.00
CA ALA A 445 10.83 2.33 -1.62
C ALA A 445 10.35 2.82 -0.24
N TYR A 446 11.12 3.73 0.37
CA TYR A 446 10.73 4.43 1.58
C TYR A 446 11.37 5.82 1.66
N LEU A 447 10.68 6.78 2.30
CA LEU A 447 11.22 8.10 2.61
C LEU A 447 11.73 8.15 4.04
N ASP A 448 13.03 8.37 4.22
CA ASP A 448 13.63 8.63 5.53
C ASP A 448 13.27 10.04 6.02
N HIS A 449 13.27 11.01 5.10
CA HIS A 449 12.90 12.40 5.40
C HIS A 449 12.05 13.00 4.28
N TYR A 450 10.99 13.70 4.68
CA TYR A 450 10.14 14.46 3.77
C TYR A 450 9.52 15.67 4.48
N TYR A 451 10.27 16.76 4.63
CA TYR A 451 9.87 17.92 5.43
C TYR A 451 10.34 19.23 4.79
N VAL A 452 9.68 20.33 5.16
CA VAL A 452 10.06 21.68 4.74
C VAL A 452 10.73 22.39 5.91
N ASP A 453 11.93 22.91 5.71
CA ASP A 453 12.68 23.69 6.70
C ASP A 453 13.59 24.72 6.01
N ASN A 454 13.89 25.85 6.67
CA ASN A 454 14.80 26.90 6.17
C ASN A 454 14.63 27.34 4.69
N GLY A 455 13.40 27.29 4.15
CA GLY A 455 13.11 27.68 2.75
C GLY A 455 13.33 26.59 1.71
N ASP A 456 13.63 25.36 2.14
CA ASP A 456 13.83 24.20 1.27
C ASP A 456 12.85 23.07 1.62
N LEU A 457 12.47 22.27 0.61
CA LEU A 457 11.83 20.98 0.78
C LEU A 457 12.88 19.88 0.72
N TYR A 458 13.12 19.23 1.85
CA TYR A 458 14.09 18.14 2.00
C TYR A 458 13.42 16.79 1.75
N VAL A 459 13.98 16.01 0.83
CA VAL A 459 13.48 14.68 0.46
C VAL A 459 14.65 13.70 0.43
N SER A 460 14.64 12.68 1.29
CA SER A 460 15.63 11.60 1.25
C SER A 460 15.00 10.26 1.59
N GLY A 461 15.60 9.19 1.10
CA GLY A 461 15.02 7.87 1.20
C GLY A 461 15.81 6.83 0.41
N TRP A 462 15.12 5.77 0.05
CA TRP A 462 15.63 4.75 -0.86
C TRP A 462 14.55 4.27 -1.81
N HIS A 463 14.96 3.87 -3.01
CA HIS A 463 14.11 3.25 -4.04
C HIS A 463 14.89 2.07 -4.64
N ALA A 464 14.45 0.85 -4.33
CA ALA A 464 15.03 -0.38 -4.82
C ALA A 464 14.09 -0.97 -5.88
N ALA A 465 14.56 -1.04 -7.13
CA ALA A 465 13.79 -1.60 -8.23
C ALA A 465 14.67 -2.44 -9.14
N ASP A 466 14.17 -3.61 -9.57
CA ASP A 466 14.89 -4.48 -10.50
C ASP A 466 15.18 -3.75 -11.83
N GLN A 467 14.19 -3.00 -12.33
CA GLN A 467 14.29 -2.26 -13.59
C GLN A 467 15.32 -1.11 -13.55
N SER A 468 15.87 -0.74 -12.38
CA SER A 468 16.97 0.23 -12.30
C SER A 468 18.24 -0.25 -13.02
N MET A 469 18.38 -1.55 -13.27
CA MET A 469 19.45 -2.12 -14.09
C MET A 469 19.45 -1.60 -15.54
N PHE A 470 18.27 -1.28 -16.07
CA PHE A 470 18.08 -0.75 -17.43
C PHE A 470 17.93 0.77 -17.44
N ASN A 471 17.65 1.34 -16.27
CA ASN A 471 17.28 2.73 -16.07
C ASN A 471 18.24 3.36 -15.04
N PRO A 472 19.51 3.60 -15.36
CA PRO A 472 20.55 3.88 -14.37
C PRO A 472 20.44 5.26 -13.71
N TYR A 473 19.61 6.16 -14.22
CA TYR A 473 19.53 7.53 -13.71
C TYR A 473 18.38 7.68 -12.72
N GLN A 474 18.71 7.98 -11.47
CA GLN A 474 17.71 8.25 -10.45
C GLN A 474 17.27 9.72 -10.50
N TRP A 475 15.97 9.93 -10.41
CA TRP A 475 15.30 11.21 -10.41
C TRP A 475 14.31 11.26 -9.26
N ILE A 476 14.31 12.37 -8.52
CA ILE A 476 13.29 12.67 -7.52
C ILE A 476 12.41 13.77 -8.07
N ILE A 477 11.11 13.55 -8.06
CA ILE A 477 10.11 14.46 -8.60
C ILE A 477 9.19 14.88 -7.47
N VAL A 478 8.92 16.18 -7.37
CA VAL A 478 7.88 16.73 -6.51
C VAL A 478 6.66 16.98 -7.39
N TYR A 479 5.55 16.36 -7.00
CA TYR A 479 4.29 16.38 -7.72
C TYR A 479 3.21 16.97 -6.82
N ASP A 480 2.40 17.87 -7.34
CA ASP A 480 1.22 18.40 -6.71
C ASP A 480 0.05 17.44 -6.97
N GLN A 481 -0.39 16.78 -5.91
CA GLN A 481 -1.51 15.85 -5.94
C GLN A 481 -2.86 16.56 -6.03
N THR A 482 -2.96 17.82 -5.57
CA THR A 482 -4.18 18.62 -5.67
C THR A 482 -4.46 19.01 -7.12
N THR A 483 -3.44 19.55 -7.81
CA THR A 483 -3.60 20.06 -9.19
C THR A 483 -3.19 19.08 -10.28
N HIS A 484 -2.64 17.93 -9.89
CA HIS A 484 -2.10 16.89 -10.78
C HIS A 484 -0.97 17.37 -11.68
N ARG A 485 -0.05 18.17 -11.13
CA ARG A 485 1.06 18.78 -11.86
C ARG A 485 2.40 18.49 -11.23
N GLU A 486 3.41 18.32 -12.07
CA GLU A 486 4.77 18.30 -11.58
C GLU A 486 5.22 19.71 -11.19
N LEU A 487 5.80 19.83 -9.98
CA LEU A 487 6.34 21.08 -9.45
C LEU A 487 7.84 21.20 -9.71
N GLY A 488 8.54 20.08 -9.85
CA GLY A 488 9.94 20.06 -10.23
C GLY A 488 10.56 18.67 -10.08
N ARG A 489 11.72 18.48 -10.67
CA ARG A 489 12.50 17.25 -10.58
C ARG A 489 13.98 17.53 -10.40
N MET A 490 14.68 16.57 -9.81
CA MET A 490 16.11 16.62 -9.59
C MET A 490 16.74 15.27 -9.91
N LYS A 491 17.79 15.27 -10.74
CA LYS A 491 18.64 14.11 -10.92
C LYS A 491 19.51 13.92 -9.68
N VAL A 492 19.52 12.72 -9.13
CA VAL A 492 20.29 12.40 -7.92
C VAL A 492 21.29 11.28 -8.19
N ASN A 493 22.33 11.21 -7.37
CA ASN A 493 23.26 10.09 -7.37
C ASN A 493 22.79 9.05 -6.35
N ASN A 494 22.84 7.78 -6.75
CA ASN A 494 22.61 6.65 -5.87
C ASN A 494 23.55 6.69 -4.66
N ARG A 495 23.03 6.33 -3.49
CA ARG A 495 23.76 6.23 -2.22
C ARG A 495 23.68 4.82 -1.66
N GLN A 496 24.73 4.44 -0.94
CA GLN A 496 24.85 3.12 -0.35
C GLN A 496 23.83 2.90 0.79
N ARG A 497 23.18 1.73 0.83
CA ARG A 497 22.15 1.32 1.80
C ARG A 497 22.28 -0.16 2.15
N ASP A 498 23.21 -0.46 3.06
CA ASP A 498 23.44 -1.83 3.54
C ASP A 498 22.23 -2.42 4.28
N ASP A 499 21.44 -1.56 4.93
CA ASP A 499 20.18 -1.92 5.59
C ASP A 499 19.13 -2.43 4.58
N VAL A 500 18.96 -1.71 3.48
CA VAL A 500 18.06 -2.09 2.38
C VAL A 500 18.56 -3.35 1.69
N ALA A 501 19.86 -3.47 1.44
CA ALA A 501 20.45 -4.68 0.88
C ALA A 501 20.24 -5.93 1.75
N LYS A 502 20.22 -5.79 3.08
CA LYS A 502 19.92 -6.89 4.01
C LYS A 502 18.44 -7.26 4.03
N ALA A 503 17.56 -6.27 3.97
CA ALA A 503 16.11 -6.49 4.00
C ALA A 503 15.56 -7.01 2.65
N PHE A 504 16.15 -6.55 1.55
CA PHE A 504 15.73 -6.86 0.18
C PHE A 504 16.92 -7.35 -0.67
N PRO A 505 17.58 -8.46 -0.28
CA PRO A 505 18.82 -8.93 -0.92
C PRO A 505 18.65 -9.36 -2.38
N HIS A 506 17.41 -9.55 -2.83
CA HIS A 506 17.10 -10.01 -4.18
C HIS A 506 16.74 -8.89 -5.17
N ILE A 507 16.62 -7.63 -4.72
CA ILE A 507 16.36 -6.50 -5.62
C ILE A 507 17.68 -5.95 -6.15
N TYR A 508 17.79 -5.77 -7.46
CA TYR A 508 19.04 -5.45 -8.16
C TYR A 508 19.90 -4.35 -7.52
N ASN A 509 19.31 -3.17 -7.28
CA ASN A 509 20.02 -2.01 -6.75
C ASN A 509 19.81 -1.82 -5.24
N ALA A 510 19.39 -2.83 -4.47
CA ALA A 510 19.05 -2.65 -3.06
C ALA A 510 20.15 -1.93 -2.26
N ASN A 511 21.43 -2.25 -2.51
CA ASN A 511 22.56 -1.58 -1.87
C ASN A 511 22.82 -0.16 -2.40
N GLN A 512 22.40 0.18 -3.61
CA GLN A 512 22.61 1.50 -4.23
C GLN A 512 21.27 2.21 -4.46
N SER A 513 20.32 2.01 -3.55
CA SER A 513 18.95 2.49 -3.66
C SER A 513 18.75 3.88 -3.05
N GLY A 514 19.67 4.35 -2.22
CA GLY A 514 19.52 5.57 -1.43
C GLY A 514 19.59 6.84 -2.27
N PHE A 515 18.85 7.87 -1.85
CA PHE A 515 18.85 9.18 -2.49
C PHE A 515 18.66 10.34 -1.50
N SER A 516 18.97 11.56 -1.95
CA SER A 516 18.65 12.81 -1.27
C SER A 516 18.50 13.91 -2.32
N ALA A 517 17.44 14.69 -2.22
CA ALA A 517 17.12 15.80 -3.08
C ALA A 517 16.56 16.96 -2.24
N ASP A 518 17.10 18.15 -2.45
CA ASP A 518 16.73 19.34 -1.72
C ASP A 518 16.17 20.35 -2.74
N PHE A 519 14.89 20.67 -2.63
CA PHE A 519 14.21 21.59 -3.55
C PHE A 519 14.09 22.96 -2.90
N LYS A 520 14.85 23.92 -3.41
CA LYS A 520 14.80 25.31 -2.96
C LYS A 520 13.47 25.93 -3.35
N ILE A 521 12.69 26.38 -2.36
CA ILE A 521 11.36 26.98 -2.61
C ILE A 521 11.52 28.32 -3.33
N ALA A 522 12.51 29.12 -2.95
CA ALA A 522 12.77 30.43 -3.56
C ALA A 522 13.11 30.35 -5.06
N ASP A 523 13.71 29.24 -5.51
CA ASP A 523 14.08 29.03 -6.91
C ASP A 523 12.98 28.32 -7.72
N ASN A 524 11.87 27.92 -7.07
CA ASN A 524 10.80 27.14 -7.67
C ASN A 524 9.43 27.77 -7.37
N GLN A 525 8.98 28.65 -8.28
CA GLN A 525 7.70 29.35 -8.17
C GLN A 525 6.49 28.41 -8.08
N SER A 526 6.50 27.28 -8.80
CA SER A 526 5.39 26.32 -8.74
C SER A 526 5.31 25.62 -7.38
N LEU A 527 6.45 25.27 -6.79
CA LEU A 527 6.51 24.72 -5.44
C LEU A 527 6.09 25.77 -4.39
N ALA A 528 6.57 27.00 -4.53
CA ALA A 528 6.18 28.11 -3.65
C ALA A 528 4.66 28.33 -3.67
N ALA A 529 4.06 28.42 -4.86
CA ALA A 529 2.61 28.57 -5.03
C ALA A 529 1.82 27.42 -4.38
N ALA A 530 2.21 26.17 -4.66
CA ALA A 530 1.54 25.00 -4.09
C ALA A 530 1.58 24.98 -2.54
N LEU A 531 2.71 25.38 -1.94
CA LEU A 531 2.82 25.53 -0.49
C LEU A 531 1.93 26.66 0.05
N LEU A 532 1.82 27.78 -0.67
CA LEU A 532 1.00 28.93 -0.28
C LEU A 532 -0.50 28.59 -0.34
N HIS A 533 -0.93 27.83 -1.35
CA HIS A 533 -2.28 27.28 -1.46
C HIS A 533 -2.60 26.24 -0.37
N GLY A 534 -1.56 25.58 0.15
CA GLY A 534 -1.69 24.48 1.10
C GLY A 534 -2.01 23.15 0.41
N ASP A 535 -1.45 22.94 -0.79
CA ASP A 535 -1.67 21.75 -1.60
C ASP A 535 -1.02 20.50 -1.01
N SER A 536 -1.56 19.34 -1.41
CA SER A 536 -0.99 18.04 -1.09
C SER A 536 0.17 17.74 -2.02
N LEU A 537 1.38 17.68 -1.47
CA LEU A 537 2.56 17.35 -2.25
C LEU A 537 2.84 15.85 -2.17
N GLN A 538 3.33 15.29 -3.25
CA GLN A 538 3.72 13.90 -3.38
C GLN A 538 5.13 13.82 -3.96
N VAL A 539 5.88 12.79 -3.56
CA VAL A 539 7.20 12.52 -4.13
C VAL A 539 7.10 11.30 -5.04
N VAL A 540 7.81 11.37 -6.16
CA VAL A 540 8.07 10.21 -7.02
C VAL A 540 9.57 9.95 -7.05
N ALA A 541 9.98 8.75 -6.64
CA ALA A 541 11.31 8.26 -6.97
C ALA A 541 11.24 7.52 -8.30
N ARG A 542 12.10 7.91 -9.24
CA ARG A 542 12.12 7.38 -10.59
C ARG A 542 13.52 6.90 -10.93
N TYR A 543 13.60 5.73 -11.56
CA TYR A 543 14.76 5.35 -12.36
C TYR A 543 14.42 5.49 -13.83
N SER A 544 15.26 6.17 -14.62
CA SER A 544 15.09 6.32 -16.06
C SER A 544 16.37 6.01 -16.84
N ASP A 545 16.22 5.54 -18.08
CA ASP A 545 17.31 5.45 -19.06
C ASP A 545 17.71 6.81 -19.66
N ASP A 546 16.88 7.85 -19.48
CA ASP A 546 17.18 9.19 -19.93
C ASP A 546 17.96 9.99 -18.88
N SER A 547 19.21 10.31 -19.23
CA SER A 547 20.14 11.07 -18.40
C SER A 547 19.83 12.56 -18.30
N GLN A 548 19.04 13.12 -19.23
CA GLN A 548 18.87 14.56 -19.40
C GLN A 548 17.55 15.06 -18.82
N SER A 549 16.44 14.38 -19.12
CA SER A 549 15.12 14.79 -18.62
C SER A 549 14.50 13.77 -17.66
N GLY A 550 14.89 12.50 -17.73
CA GLY A 550 14.28 11.41 -16.96
C GLY A 550 12.90 11.01 -17.49
N GLU A 551 12.59 11.31 -18.76
CA GLU A 551 11.30 10.99 -19.41
C GLU A 551 11.39 9.79 -20.38
N GLY A 552 12.51 9.09 -20.44
CA GLY A 552 12.66 7.87 -21.25
C GLY A 552 11.89 6.67 -20.70
N ASN A 553 12.40 5.46 -20.95
CA ASN A 553 11.90 4.29 -20.23
C ASN A 553 12.19 4.49 -18.74
N ARG A 554 11.25 4.06 -17.90
CA ARG A 554 11.33 4.33 -16.46
C ARG A 554 10.53 3.38 -15.59
N VAL A 555 10.94 3.33 -14.34
CA VAL A 555 10.18 2.74 -13.24
C VAL A 555 10.00 3.79 -12.14
N ASP A 556 8.76 3.97 -11.72
CA ASP A 556 8.37 4.99 -10.75
C ASP A 556 7.88 4.31 -9.47
N TYR A 557 8.22 4.91 -8.34
CA TYR A 557 7.58 4.65 -7.06
C TYR A 557 6.95 5.95 -6.56
N TRP A 558 5.63 5.91 -6.35
CA TRP A 558 4.84 7.03 -5.87
C TRP A 558 4.67 6.92 -4.36
N PHE A 559 5.30 7.81 -3.60
CA PHE A 559 5.15 7.85 -2.14
C PHE A 559 3.78 8.44 -1.75
N PRO A 560 3.27 8.20 -0.53
CA PRO A 560 2.06 8.86 -0.06
C PRO A 560 2.18 10.40 -0.07
N ALA A 561 1.09 11.08 -0.43
CA ALA A 561 1.04 12.54 -0.41
C ALA A 561 1.01 13.09 1.03
N ARG A 562 1.53 14.31 1.22
CA ARG A 562 1.63 15.01 2.49
C ARG A 562 1.29 16.50 2.32
N ASN A 563 0.57 17.04 3.30
CA ASN A 563 0.38 18.49 3.45
C ASN A 563 1.47 19.06 4.38
N PHE A 564 1.99 20.24 4.03
CA PHE A 564 2.99 20.95 4.82
C PHE A 564 2.37 22.12 5.59
N GLY A 565 1.94 21.84 6.83
CA GLY A 565 1.56 22.86 7.82
C GLY A 565 0.30 23.66 7.50
N ASN A 566 -0.64 23.69 8.46
CA ASN A 566 -1.76 24.64 8.46
C ASN A 566 -1.71 25.53 9.71
N GLY A 567 -0.55 25.59 10.38
CA GLY A 567 -0.35 26.46 11.52
C GLY A 567 -0.50 27.92 11.10
N SER A 568 -1.26 28.68 11.88
CA SER A 568 -1.46 30.10 11.69
C SER A 568 -1.73 30.74 13.04
N ALA A 569 -1.05 31.84 13.34
CA ALA A 569 -1.28 32.63 14.52
C ALA A 569 -0.97 34.11 14.24
N ALA A 570 -1.72 35.00 14.89
CA ALA A 570 -1.54 36.44 14.73
C ALA A 570 -1.95 37.19 16.01
N SER A 571 -1.43 38.39 16.17
CA SER A 571 -1.92 39.36 17.15
C SER A 571 -1.75 40.77 16.61
N LEU A 572 -2.69 41.65 16.98
CA LEU A 572 -2.58 43.08 16.75
C LEU A 572 -2.15 43.74 18.05
N ASP A 573 -0.94 44.31 18.07
CA ASP A 573 -0.36 44.93 19.25
C ASP A 573 -0.83 46.39 19.39
N ASN A 574 -1.03 47.08 18.25
CA ASN A 574 -1.53 48.45 18.21
C ASN A 574 -2.40 48.68 16.96
N PHE A 575 -3.51 49.39 17.17
CA PHE A 575 -4.36 49.92 16.10
C PHE A 575 -4.99 51.24 16.55
N ALA A 576 -4.26 52.33 16.35
CA ALA A 576 -4.57 53.63 16.94
C ALA A 576 -4.16 54.78 16.02
N ILE A 577 -4.88 55.88 16.13
CA ILE A 577 -4.46 57.15 15.54
C ILE A 577 -3.25 57.65 16.33
N ASN A 578 -2.27 58.24 15.65
CA ASN A 578 -1.12 58.89 16.24
C ASN A 578 -0.90 60.20 15.47
N GLY A 579 -1.45 61.29 16.00
CA GLY A 579 -1.48 62.59 15.32
C GLY A 579 -2.30 62.55 14.02
N HIS A 580 -1.61 62.52 12.88
CA HIS A 580 -2.20 62.54 11.53
C HIS A 580 -2.18 61.18 10.83
N GLN A 581 -1.77 60.12 11.52
CA GLN A 581 -1.63 58.80 10.93
C GLN A 581 -2.44 57.77 11.71
N LEU A 582 -3.08 56.83 11.01
CA LEU A 582 -3.61 55.60 11.60
C LEU A 582 -2.53 54.52 11.54
N THR A 583 -2.06 54.07 12.69
CA THR A 583 -0.98 53.07 12.80
C THR A 583 -1.54 51.70 13.12
N ALA A 584 -1.00 50.66 12.47
CA ALA A 584 -1.33 49.26 12.73
C ALA A 584 -0.03 48.44 12.86
N SER A 585 0.19 47.82 14.01
CA SER A 585 1.35 46.97 14.24
C SER A 585 1.00 45.73 15.06
N GLY A 586 1.76 44.66 14.85
CA GLY A 586 1.47 43.36 15.44
C GLY A 586 2.40 42.30 14.90
N TRP A 587 1.92 41.05 14.91
CA TRP A 587 2.63 39.93 14.31
C TRP A 587 1.67 38.95 13.63
N PHE A 588 2.16 38.28 12.60
CA PHE A 588 1.48 37.22 11.87
C PHE A 588 2.50 36.18 11.41
N ALA A 589 2.23 34.93 11.79
CA ALA A 589 3.04 33.78 11.44
C ALA A 589 2.14 32.68 10.87
N ASN A 590 2.56 32.09 9.75
CA ASN A 590 1.76 31.11 9.03
C ASN A 590 2.65 30.14 8.26
N ASP A 591 2.44 28.83 8.42
CA ASP A 591 3.25 27.78 7.77
C ASP A 591 3.28 27.91 6.24
N ARG A 592 2.17 28.36 5.64
CA ARG A 592 2.01 28.49 4.18
C ARG A 592 2.69 29.74 3.62
N SER A 593 2.98 30.73 4.45
CA SER A 593 3.69 31.96 4.01
C SER A 593 5.13 31.71 3.52
N ARG A 594 5.63 30.47 3.59
CA ARG A 594 6.87 30.01 2.95
C ARG A 594 6.88 30.26 1.44
N GLY A 595 5.72 30.21 0.80
CA GLY A 595 5.57 30.47 -0.63
C GLY A 595 5.39 31.94 -0.99
N ALA A 596 5.26 32.83 0.00
CA ALA A 596 5.07 34.26 -0.21
C ALA A 596 6.41 35.02 -0.19
N SER A 597 6.48 36.11 -0.96
CA SER A 597 7.66 36.99 -1.04
C SER A 597 7.40 38.41 -0.53
N HIS A 598 6.14 38.79 -0.31
CA HIS A 598 5.73 40.13 0.10
C HIS A 598 4.80 40.07 1.31
N ARG A 599 4.89 41.06 2.21
CA ARG A 599 3.95 41.26 3.31
C ARG A 599 3.28 42.62 3.19
N TYR A 600 1.96 42.64 3.28
CA TYR A 600 1.16 43.85 3.29
C TYR A 600 0.37 43.98 4.59
N VAL A 601 0.21 45.23 5.03
CA VAL A 601 -0.88 45.60 5.91
C VAL A 601 -1.91 46.36 5.08
N ILE A 602 -3.14 45.91 5.14
CA ILE A 602 -4.28 46.47 4.40
C ILE A 602 -5.22 47.12 5.41
N LEU A 603 -5.62 48.34 5.13
CA LEU A 603 -6.65 49.06 5.85
C LEU A 603 -7.98 48.89 5.12
N PHE A 604 -8.95 48.31 5.81
CA PHE A 604 -10.24 47.93 5.26
C PHE A 604 -11.37 48.65 5.97
N ASP A 605 -12.30 49.22 5.22
CA ASP A 605 -13.55 49.76 5.74
C ASP A 605 -14.57 48.63 5.80
N ARG A 606 -14.83 48.15 7.03
CA ARG A 606 -15.79 47.08 7.29
C ARG A 606 -17.23 47.55 7.09
N THR A 607 -17.54 48.81 7.34
CA THR A 607 -18.89 49.34 7.16
C THR A 607 -19.29 49.27 5.70
N LEU A 608 -18.40 49.70 4.80
CA LEU A 608 -18.65 49.76 3.36
C LEU A 608 -18.21 48.49 2.62
N GLY A 609 -17.42 47.62 3.25
CA GLY A 609 -16.99 46.34 2.68
C GLY A 609 -15.95 46.48 1.58
N HIS A 610 -15.05 47.47 1.68
CA HIS A 610 -13.99 47.68 0.69
C HIS A 610 -12.67 48.08 1.34
N GLU A 611 -11.59 47.84 0.61
CA GLU A 611 -10.26 48.30 0.97
C GLU A 611 -10.12 49.81 0.77
N LEU A 612 -9.48 50.49 1.74
CA LEU A 612 -9.13 51.91 1.66
C LEU A 612 -7.73 52.10 1.10
N SER A 613 -6.77 51.40 1.68
CA SER A 613 -5.36 51.47 1.29
C SER A 613 -4.58 50.26 1.77
N ARG A 614 -3.39 50.05 1.21
CA ARG A 614 -2.45 49.02 1.61
C ARG A 614 -1.03 49.55 1.64
N GLN A 615 -0.19 48.93 2.46
CA GLN A 615 1.23 49.24 2.55
C GLN A 615 2.03 47.94 2.58
N GLU A 616 3.01 47.81 1.68
CA GLU A 616 4.01 46.75 1.79
C GLU A 616 4.94 47.06 2.97
N VAL A 617 5.22 46.06 3.79
CA VAL A 617 6.01 46.20 5.02
C VAL A 617 7.11 45.16 5.07
N SER A 618 8.26 45.53 5.63
CA SER A 618 9.33 44.59 5.93
C SER A 618 8.99 43.74 7.15
N LEU A 619 9.50 42.51 7.17
CA LEU A 619 9.40 41.63 8.33
C LEU A 619 10.19 42.20 9.52
N ILE A 620 9.60 42.14 10.71
CA ILE A 620 10.21 42.61 11.96
C ILE A 620 10.46 41.42 12.88
N SER A 621 11.64 41.36 13.50
CA SER A 621 11.99 40.24 14.36
C SER A 621 11.17 40.19 15.66
N ARG A 622 10.66 39.01 16.01
CA ARG A 622 9.84 38.70 17.20
C ARG A 622 10.32 37.43 17.92
N PRO A 623 11.45 37.49 18.65
CA PRO A 623 11.97 36.33 19.39
C PRO A 623 11.02 35.80 20.48
N ASP A 624 10.13 36.66 20.99
CA ASP A 624 9.05 36.30 21.91
C ASP A 624 8.01 35.39 21.25
N VAL A 625 7.61 35.68 20.01
CA VAL A 625 6.67 34.87 19.23
C VAL A 625 7.31 33.53 18.87
N ALA A 626 8.57 33.53 18.42
CA ALA A 626 9.31 32.28 18.14
C ALA A 626 9.40 31.35 19.36
N ARG A 627 9.52 31.91 20.58
CA ARG A 627 9.53 31.12 21.81
C ARG A 627 8.16 30.49 22.11
N ALA A 628 7.08 31.21 21.83
CA ALA A 628 5.72 30.72 22.04
C ALA A 628 5.27 29.72 20.95
N PHE A 629 5.73 29.91 19.71
CA PHE A 629 5.36 29.12 18.54
C PHE A 629 6.60 28.59 17.79
N PRO A 630 7.42 27.72 18.41
CA PRO A 630 8.72 27.31 17.86
C PRO A 630 8.65 26.50 16.56
N ASN A 631 7.49 25.89 16.27
CA ASN A 631 7.29 25.07 15.07
C ASN A 631 6.54 25.79 13.95
N LEU A 632 6.06 27.02 14.20
CA LEU A 632 5.34 27.80 13.22
C LEU A 632 6.37 28.51 12.33
N TYR A 633 6.21 28.40 11.01
CA TYR A 633 7.08 29.13 10.09
C TYR A 633 7.07 30.63 10.40
N ASN A 634 8.19 31.30 10.10
CA ASN A 634 8.46 32.72 10.25
C ASN A 634 8.06 33.36 11.60
N ALA A 635 7.87 32.58 12.66
CA ALA A 635 7.50 33.09 13.97
C ALA A 635 8.50 34.14 14.51
N ASP A 636 9.80 33.99 14.22
CA ASP A 636 10.86 34.92 14.59
C ASP A 636 10.92 36.18 13.71
N GLN A 637 10.32 36.16 12.51
CA GLN A 637 10.21 37.27 11.55
C GLN A 637 8.74 37.68 11.34
N SER A 638 7.90 37.44 12.34
CA SER A 638 6.44 37.56 12.21
C SER A 638 5.92 38.98 12.38
N GLY A 639 6.73 39.93 12.87
CA GLY A 639 6.30 41.28 13.18
C GLY A 639 6.00 42.12 11.94
N PHE A 640 5.09 43.08 12.09
CA PHE A 640 4.77 44.09 11.07
C PHE A 640 4.43 45.43 11.71
N SER A 641 4.59 46.52 10.95
CA SER A 641 4.12 47.86 11.30
C SER A 641 3.82 48.67 10.05
N ALA A 642 2.63 49.25 9.98
CA ALA A 642 2.20 50.13 8.91
C ALA A 642 1.61 51.42 9.46
N SER A 643 1.62 52.47 8.64
CA SER A 643 1.09 53.78 8.98
C SER A 643 0.40 54.40 7.78
N PHE A 644 -0.88 54.73 7.95
CA PHE A 644 -1.73 55.30 6.91
C PHE A 644 -1.97 56.78 7.22
N ASP A 645 -1.57 57.64 6.30
CA ASP A 645 -1.70 59.09 6.46
C ASP A 645 -3.15 59.52 6.21
N ILE A 646 -3.79 60.06 7.26
CA ILE A 646 -5.21 60.42 7.26
C ILE A 646 -5.46 61.64 6.38
N ASP A 647 -4.48 62.55 6.25
CA ASP A 647 -4.66 63.80 5.52
C ASP A 647 -4.59 63.59 4.01
N THR A 648 -3.81 62.60 3.58
CA THR A 648 -3.60 62.28 2.15
C THR A 648 -4.50 61.14 1.66
N ASP A 649 -4.94 60.23 2.52
CA ASP A 649 -5.92 59.20 2.19
C ASP A 649 -7.36 59.73 2.37
N SER A 650 -7.91 60.27 1.28
CA SER A 650 -9.26 60.84 1.30
C SER A 650 -10.37 59.84 1.65
N GLN A 651 -10.16 58.54 1.41
CA GLN A 651 -11.15 57.52 1.74
C GLN A 651 -11.10 57.21 3.24
N LEU A 652 -9.89 57.11 3.82
CA LEU A 652 -9.70 57.01 5.26
C LEU A 652 -10.27 58.22 6.00
N ALA A 653 -9.95 59.44 5.57
CA ALA A 653 -10.51 60.66 6.18
C ALA A 653 -12.04 60.63 6.20
N LYS A 654 -12.66 60.20 5.09
CA LYS A 654 -14.11 60.07 4.98
C LYS A 654 -14.68 58.98 5.88
N ALA A 655 -13.99 57.85 6.00
CA ALA A 655 -14.39 56.78 6.91
C ALA A 655 -14.40 57.25 8.37
N LEU A 656 -13.39 58.03 8.79
CA LEU A 656 -13.36 58.66 10.11
C LEU A 656 -14.49 59.68 10.30
N GLN A 657 -14.77 60.53 9.31
CA GLN A 657 -15.91 61.48 9.36
C GLN A 657 -17.24 60.78 9.64
N ASN A 658 -17.47 59.63 9.00
CA ASN A 658 -18.71 58.86 9.13
C ASN A 658 -18.77 58.03 10.42
N GLY A 659 -17.64 57.84 11.12
CA GLY A 659 -17.55 56.90 12.23
C GLY A 659 -17.58 55.44 11.78
N ASP A 660 -17.06 55.15 10.58
CA ASP A 660 -17.03 53.80 10.02
C ASP A 660 -16.15 52.85 10.84
N GLN A 661 -16.44 51.55 10.76
CA GLN A 661 -15.62 50.51 11.40
C GLN A 661 -14.43 50.18 10.50
N LEU A 662 -13.22 50.40 11.00
CA LEU A 662 -11.99 50.08 10.29
C LEU A 662 -11.41 48.75 10.79
N GLN A 663 -10.81 47.98 9.88
CA GLN A 663 -10.09 46.75 10.18
C GLN A 663 -8.69 46.79 9.58
N ALA A 664 -7.71 46.33 10.34
CA ALA A 664 -6.41 45.97 9.81
C ALA A 664 -6.44 44.51 9.32
N ILE A 665 -5.80 44.25 8.19
CA ILE A 665 -5.54 42.92 7.67
C ILE A 665 -4.04 42.83 7.43
N VAL A 666 -3.42 41.72 7.82
CA VAL A 666 -2.04 41.40 7.43
C VAL A 666 -2.09 40.26 6.42
N ARG A 667 -1.37 40.42 5.31
CA ARG A 667 -1.37 39.49 4.17
C ARG A 667 0.05 39.18 3.73
N ASP A 668 0.36 37.90 3.58
CA ASP A 668 1.57 37.41 2.91
C ASP A 668 1.19 36.95 1.51
N SER A 669 1.82 37.54 0.49
CA SER A 669 1.48 37.38 -0.93
C SER A 669 2.71 37.01 -1.77
N ASP A 670 2.51 36.26 -2.85
CA ASP A 670 3.55 35.95 -3.85
C ASP A 670 3.77 37.08 -4.87
N GLN A 671 2.79 37.98 -5.03
CA GLN A 671 2.87 39.13 -5.95
C GLN A 671 3.19 40.45 -5.24
N ASP A 672 3.87 41.33 -5.98
CA ASP A 672 4.33 42.69 -5.63
C ASP A 672 3.20 43.74 -5.51
N ASN A 673 1.99 43.38 -5.92
CA ASN A 673 0.78 44.17 -5.71
C ASN A 673 -0.03 43.69 -4.49
N GLY A 674 0.32 42.55 -3.90
CA GLY A 674 -0.41 41.93 -2.79
C GLY A 674 -1.72 41.22 -3.17
N GLU A 675 -2.04 41.06 -4.46
CA GLU A 675 -3.29 40.50 -5.00
C GLU A 675 -3.12 39.11 -5.66
N GLY A 676 -1.95 38.50 -5.55
CA GLY A 676 -1.68 37.16 -6.07
C GLY A 676 -2.28 36.06 -5.21
N ASP A 677 -1.55 34.97 -5.08
CA ASP A 677 -1.85 33.94 -4.09
C ASP A 677 -1.38 34.42 -2.72
N TYR A 678 -2.19 34.17 -1.67
CA TYR A 678 -1.89 34.71 -0.36
C TYR A 678 -2.48 33.93 0.80
N VAL A 679 -1.87 34.15 1.97
CA VAL A 679 -2.49 33.91 3.28
C VAL A 679 -2.65 35.23 4.01
N GLN A 680 -3.71 35.36 4.81
CA GLN A 680 -3.99 36.60 5.51
C GLN A 680 -4.69 36.36 6.84
N ASN A 681 -4.57 37.34 7.73
CA ASN A 681 -5.32 37.40 8.97
C ASN A 681 -6.10 38.71 9.07
N TRP A 682 -7.39 38.60 9.40
CA TRP A 682 -8.27 39.73 9.70
C TRP A 682 -8.26 40.00 11.19
N PHE A 683 -8.00 41.24 11.59
CA PHE A 683 -8.09 41.63 12.99
C PHE A 683 -9.46 42.23 13.31
N ASP A 684 -9.76 42.33 14.61
CA ASP A 684 -11.03 42.90 15.07
C ASP A 684 -11.21 44.35 14.60
N ALA A 685 -12.45 44.69 14.27
CA ALA A 685 -12.81 46.03 13.82
C ALA A 685 -12.80 47.04 14.97
N LYS A 686 -12.37 48.26 14.67
CA LYS A 686 -12.35 49.38 15.62
C LYS A 686 -13.01 50.61 15.00
N THR A 687 -13.77 51.32 15.80
CA THR A 687 -14.35 52.62 15.46
C THR A 687 -13.51 53.71 16.12
N PHE A 688 -13.32 54.83 15.41
CA PHE A 688 -12.60 56.02 15.86
C PHE A 688 -13.57 57.20 15.87
N THR A 689 -14.17 57.45 17.04
CA THR A 689 -15.23 58.46 17.24
C THR A 689 -15.01 59.30 18.49
N ALA A 690 -13.75 59.46 18.92
CA ALA A 690 -13.44 60.35 20.02
C ALA A 690 -13.95 61.76 19.70
N ASN A 691 -14.64 62.39 20.65
CA ASN A 691 -15.18 63.74 20.51
C ASN A 691 -15.12 64.45 21.86
N ASN A 692 -13.96 65.00 22.21
CA ASN A 692 -13.67 65.59 23.51
C ASN A 692 -13.44 67.10 23.36
N ALA A 693 -13.90 67.89 24.31
CA ALA A 693 -13.63 69.32 24.32
C ALA A 693 -13.70 69.89 25.74
N TYR A 694 -13.10 71.07 25.93
CA TYR A 694 -13.22 71.83 27.17
C TYR A 694 -13.11 73.34 26.90
N LEU A 695 -13.81 74.12 27.72
CA LEU A 695 -13.85 75.58 27.64
C LEU A 695 -13.02 76.17 28.78
N ASP A 696 -11.85 76.71 28.44
CA ASP A 696 -10.90 77.31 29.39
C ASP A 696 -11.43 78.64 29.94
N SER A 697 -12.07 79.45 29.09
CA SER A 697 -12.68 80.72 29.49
C SER A 697 -13.89 81.07 28.64
N PHE A 698 -14.86 81.76 29.23
CA PHE A 698 -16.03 82.29 28.54
C PHE A 698 -16.60 83.45 29.35
N HIS A 699 -16.45 84.68 28.84
CA HIS A 699 -16.77 85.90 29.59
C HIS A 699 -17.04 87.11 28.68
N VAL A 700 -17.69 88.13 29.23
CA VAL A 700 -17.83 89.45 28.58
C VAL A 700 -16.59 90.29 28.84
N ASN A 701 -16.00 90.84 27.77
CA ASN A 701 -14.96 91.85 27.83
C ASN A 701 -15.58 93.24 27.62
N HIS A 702 -15.88 93.93 28.71
CA HIS A 702 -16.54 95.23 28.68
C HIS A 702 -15.71 96.32 28.00
N ASP A 703 -14.38 96.27 28.10
CA ASP A 703 -13.48 97.28 27.54
C ASP A 703 -13.41 97.19 26.01
N LYS A 704 -13.47 95.97 25.46
CA LYS A 704 -13.46 95.72 24.02
C LYS A 704 -14.84 95.66 23.39
N GLY A 705 -15.90 95.57 24.21
CA GLY A 705 -17.27 95.39 23.74
C GLY A 705 -17.47 94.05 23.03
N THR A 706 -16.90 92.97 23.58
CA THR A 706 -16.94 91.61 22.99
C THR A 706 -17.28 90.55 24.02
N ILE A 707 -17.76 89.39 23.58
CA ILE A 707 -17.71 88.13 24.34
C ILE A 707 -16.46 87.38 23.89
N GLU A 708 -15.59 86.99 24.82
CA GLU A 708 -14.37 86.24 24.56
C GLU A 708 -14.51 84.81 25.10
N ALA A 709 -14.16 83.82 24.27
CA ALA A 709 -14.14 82.42 24.65
C ALA A 709 -12.84 81.75 24.15
N ALA A 710 -12.32 80.83 24.95
CA ALA A 710 -11.15 80.03 24.60
C ALA A 710 -11.32 78.61 25.13
N GLY A 711 -10.81 77.64 24.39
CA GLY A 711 -10.95 76.24 24.72
C GLY A 711 -10.23 75.33 23.73
N TRP A 712 -10.64 74.08 23.68
CA TRP A 712 -10.19 73.10 22.71
C TRP A 712 -11.30 72.09 22.38
N HIS A 713 -11.27 71.56 21.17
CA HIS A 713 -12.14 70.49 20.67
C HIS A 713 -11.32 69.49 19.85
N ALA A 714 -11.03 68.33 20.44
CA ALA A 714 -10.28 67.25 19.80
C ALA A 714 -11.23 66.11 19.40
N THR A 715 -11.32 65.83 18.10
CA THR A 715 -12.25 64.82 17.57
C THR A 715 -11.69 64.09 16.36
N ASP A 716 -11.91 62.77 16.30
CA ASP A 716 -11.52 61.93 15.16
C ASP A 716 -12.26 62.35 13.89
N GLN A 717 -13.48 62.86 14.04
CA GLN A 717 -14.34 63.27 12.92
C GLN A 717 -13.96 64.63 12.33
N ALA A 718 -12.93 65.30 12.85
CA ALA A 718 -12.36 66.50 12.22
C ALA A 718 -11.51 66.15 10.98
N ALA A 719 -11.13 64.89 10.80
CA ALA A 719 -10.41 64.41 9.62
C ALA A 719 -11.11 64.86 8.32
N GLY A 720 -10.39 65.48 7.40
CA GLY A 720 -10.95 65.98 6.13
C GLY A 720 -12.01 67.10 6.25
N ARG A 721 -12.12 67.77 7.42
CA ARG A 721 -12.96 68.94 7.65
C ARG A 721 -12.09 70.19 7.89
N PRO A 722 -11.66 70.88 6.82
CA PRO A 722 -10.66 71.94 6.92
C PRO A 722 -11.17 73.26 7.52
N TYR A 723 -12.48 73.41 7.74
CA TYR A 723 -13.05 74.64 8.28
C TYR A 723 -13.46 74.46 9.73
N HIS A 724 -13.12 75.46 10.53
CA HIS A 724 -13.36 75.50 11.96
C HIS A 724 -14.13 76.78 12.32
N PHE A 725 -15.24 76.63 13.05
CA PHE A 725 -16.12 77.71 13.43
C PHE A 725 -16.48 77.62 14.90
N ASP A 726 -16.50 78.78 15.56
CA ASP A 726 -17.17 78.97 16.84
C ASP A 726 -18.49 79.69 16.62
N ILE A 727 -19.55 79.15 17.20
CA ILE A 727 -20.92 79.66 17.07
C ILE A 727 -21.46 80.02 18.45
N LEU A 728 -21.89 81.26 18.62
CA LEU A 728 -22.53 81.77 19.82
C LEU A 728 -24.05 81.68 19.67
N LEU A 729 -24.69 80.97 20.59
CA LEU A 729 -26.13 80.74 20.60
C LEU A 729 -26.77 81.35 21.86
N ASP A 730 -28.01 81.80 21.72
CA ASP A 730 -28.92 82.09 22.84
C ASP A 730 -29.62 80.78 23.23
N HIS A 731 -29.15 80.13 24.28
CA HIS A 731 -29.61 78.81 24.70
C HIS A 731 -31.08 78.84 25.12
N ASP A 732 -31.48 79.90 25.83
CA ASP A 732 -32.82 80.05 26.38
C ASP A 732 -33.84 80.43 25.30
N ASN A 733 -33.38 80.94 24.15
CA ASN A 733 -34.20 81.27 22.98
C ASN A 733 -34.07 80.23 21.86
N HIS A 734 -34.39 78.96 22.17
CA HIS A 734 -34.38 77.86 21.19
C HIS A 734 -33.05 77.68 20.46
N ASN A 735 -31.92 77.94 21.14
CA ASN A 735 -30.57 77.92 20.55
C ASN A 735 -30.44 78.85 19.32
N ALA A 736 -31.09 80.01 19.35
CA ALA A 736 -31.01 80.99 18.27
C ALA A 736 -29.55 81.44 18.06
N GLU A 737 -29.06 81.35 16.83
CA GLU A 737 -27.70 81.78 16.51
C GLU A 737 -27.57 83.30 16.60
N LEU A 738 -26.65 83.75 17.45
CA LEU A 738 -26.35 85.16 17.66
C LEU A 738 -25.17 85.63 16.81
N ALA A 739 -24.16 84.77 16.64
CA ALA A 739 -22.98 85.03 15.82
C ALA A 739 -22.23 83.73 15.50
N ARG A 740 -21.49 83.74 14.39
CA ARG A 740 -20.49 82.72 14.06
C ARG A 740 -19.18 83.35 13.62
N VAL A 741 -18.07 82.71 13.94
CA VAL A 741 -16.73 83.15 13.56
C VAL A 741 -15.95 81.97 12.99
N LYS A 742 -15.46 82.12 11.76
CA LYS A 742 -14.47 81.20 11.20
C LYS A 742 -13.11 81.53 11.77
N GLN A 743 -12.39 80.53 12.27
CA GLN A 743 -11.09 80.72 12.90
C GLN A 743 -10.11 79.62 12.52
N ALA A 744 -8.83 79.90 12.74
CA ALA A 744 -7.79 78.88 12.68
C ALA A 744 -7.68 78.21 14.05
N THR A 745 -7.30 76.94 14.05
CA THR A 745 -6.97 76.25 15.29
C THR A 745 -5.63 76.73 15.86
N THR A 746 -5.43 76.45 17.14
CA THR A 746 -4.23 76.79 17.90
C THR A 746 -3.65 75.56 18.59
N ASP A 747 -2.33 75.59 18.84
CA ASP A 747 -1.60 74.47 19.42
C ASP A 747 -1.93 74.26 20.91
N ARG A 748 -2.11 73.00 21.29
CA ARG A 748 -2.43 72.50 22.63
C ARG A 748 -1.63 71.25 22.96
N ASP A 749 -0.39 71.45 23.38
CA ASP A 749 0.51 70.34 23.77
C ASP A 749 -0.03 69.54 24.97
N ASP A 750 -0.78 70.19 25.86
CA ASP A 750 -1.46 69.56 26.99
C ASP A 750 -2.58 68.61 26.52
N VAL A 751 -3.35 69.02 25.52
CA VAL A 751 -4.41 68.20 24.91
C VAL A 751 -3.80 67.06 24.12
N ALA A 752 -2.76 67.31 23.32
CA ALA A 752 -2.03 66.27 22.60
C ALA A 752 -1.48 65.18 23.53
N LYS A 753 -1.01 65.57 24.72
CA LYS A 753 -0.52 64.63 25.74
C LYS A 753 -1.65 63.85 26.42
N ALA A 754 -2.81 64.48 26.64
CA ALA A 754 -3.96 63.84 27.27
C ALA A 754 -4.75 62.93 26.32
N PHE A 755 -4.76 63.27 25.03
CA PHE A 755 -5.48 62.59 23.96
C PHE A 755 -4.54 62.31 22.77
N PRO A 756 -3.47 61.51 22.97
CA PRO A 756 -2.49 61.24 21.92
C PRO A 756 -3.07 60.44 20.75
N ASP A 757 -4.14 59.67 21.02
CA ASP A 757 -4.77 58.78 20.05
C ASP A 757 -6.00 59.39 19.37
N VAL A 758 -6.16 60.72 19.46
CA VAL A 758 -7.24 61.46 18.80
C VAL A 758 -6.65 62.28 17.65
N TYR A 759 -7.31 62.21 16.49
CA TYR A 759 -6.83 62.91 15.30
C TYR A 759 -6.58 64.39 15.57
N ASN A 760 -5.38 64.84 15.19
CA ASN A 760 -4.99 66.24 15.22
C ASN A 760 -5.21 66.95 16.59
N SER A 761 -5.14 66.22 17.71
CA SER A 761 -5.41 66.74 19.05
C SER A 761 -4.49 67.88 19.47
N LYS A 762 -3.29 67.99 18.88
CA LYS A 762 -2.39 69.13 19.06
C LYS A 762 -2.99 70.43 18.51
N HIS A 763 -3.64 70.41 17.35
CA HIS A 763 -4.21 71.62 16.73
C HIS A 763 -5.72 71.71 16.98
N SER A 764 -6.14 71.47 18.23
CA SER A 764 -7.55 71.44 18.65
C SER A 764 -8.00 72.72 19.37
N GLY A 765 -7.10 73.64 19.70
CA GLY A 765 -7.42 74.83 20.49
C GLY A 765 -8.13 75.91 19.69
N PHE A 766 -8.95 76.72 20.34
CA PHE A 766 -9.57 77.92 19.76
C PHE A 766 -9.51 79.13 20.69
N ASN A 767 -9.57 80.32 20.08
CA ASN A 767 -9.70 81.61 20.76
C ASN A 767 -10.60 82.52 19.91
N VAL A 768 -11.81 82.79 20.37
CA VAL A 768 -12.82 83.56 19.64
C VAL A 768 -13.23 84.84 20.37
N SER A 769 -13.55 85.87 19.59
CA SER A 769 -14.09 87.13 20.08
C SER A 769 -15.32 87.54 19.25
N PHE A 770 -16.49 87.57 19.89
CA PHE A 770 -17.75 87.99 19.29
C PHE A 770 -18.04 89.44 19.62
N LYS A 771 -18.22 90.30 18.62
CA LYS A 771 -18.64 91.69 18.85
C LYS A 771 -20.05 91.72 19.45
N LEU A 772 -20.27 92.57 20.47
CA LEU A 772 -21.60 92.76 21.07
C LEU A 772 -22.56 93.46 20.08
N THR A 773 -23.27 92.65 19.29
CA THR A 773 -24.40 93.10 18.47
C THR A 773 -25.63 93.40 19.34
N ASP A 774 -26.66 94.01 18.76
CA ASP A 774 -27.88 94.32 19.51
C ASP A 774 -28.63 93.05 19.94
N SER A 775 -28.54 91.96 19.17
CA SER A 775 -29.10 90.65 19.55
C SER A 775 -28.38 90.04 20.76
N ILE A 776 -27.04 90.11 20.79
CA ILE A 776 -26.25 89.62 21.94
C ILE A 776 -26.53 90.46 23.18
N LYS A 777 -26.57 91.80 23.04
CA LYS A 777 -26.91 92.70 24.16
C LYS A 777 -28.31 92.41 24.70
N ALA A 778 -29.28 92.15 23.83
CA ALA A 778 -30.64 91.80 24.24
C ALA A 778 -30.68 90.50 25.05
N ALA A 779 -29.96 89.46 24.61
CA ALA A 779 -29.85 88.20 25.35
C ALA A 779 -29.20 88.38 26.73
N LEU A 780 -28.12 89.16 26.82
CA LEU A 780 -27.47 89.49 28.10
C LEU A 780 -28.41 90.29 29.03
N GLN A 781 -29.14 91.27 28.50
CA GLN A 781 -30.11 92.07 29.28
C GLN A 781 -31.29 91.23 29.77
N ALA A 782 -31.69 90.22 29.01
CA ALA A 782 -32.73 89.27 29.39
C ALA A 782 -32.22 88.18 30.36
N ASN A 783 -30.93 88.22 30.74
CA ASN A 783 -30.28 87.27 31.62
C ASN A 783 -30.34 85.82 31.10
N HIS A 784 -30.27 85.67 29.77
CA HIS A 784 -30.26 84.38 29.10
C HIS A 784 -28.91 83.66 29.26
N HIS A 785 -28.92 82.34 29.19
CA HIS A 785 -27.72 81.52 29.06
C HIS A 785 -27.20 81.61 27.61
N LEU A 786 -25.93 81.96 27.47
CA LEU A 786 -25.24 81.89 26.19
C LEU A 786 -24.47 80.58 26.08
N GLN A 787 -24.44 80.00 24.90
CA GLN A 787 -23.78 78.72 24.62
C GLN A 787 -22.80 78.87 23.47
N ILE A 788 -21.64 78.22 23.59
CA ILE A 788 -20.68 78.08 22.49
C ILE A 788 -20.84 76.69 21.88
N VAL A 789 -20.78 76.63 20.55
CA VAL A 789 -20.59 75.41 19.78
C VAL A 789 -19.30 75.56 19.00
N ASP A 790 -18.35 74.65 19.22
CA ASP A 790 -17.17 74.49 18.37
C ASP A 790 -17.50 73.47 17.27
N ARG A 791 -17.21 73.83 16.02
CA ARG A 791 -17.63 73.10 14.83
C ARG A 791 -16.48 72.90 13.85
N TYR A 792 -16.21 71.66 13.50
CA TYR A 792 -15.43 71.30 12.32
C TYR A 792 -16.35 70.91 11.16
N THR A 793 -16.07 71.40 9.95
CA THR A 793 -16.90 71.20 8.76
C THR A 793 -16.07 71.24 7.47
N ASN A 794 -16.57 70.59 6.41
CA ASN A 794 -16.02 70.75 5.06
C ASN A 794 -16.81 71.75 4.19
N ASP A 795 -17.85 72.37 4.73
CA ASP A 795 -18.59 73.45 4.09
C ASP A 795 -17.90 74.80 4.35
N PRO A 796 -17.46 75.55 3.33
CA PRO A 796 -16.87 76.87 3.52
C PRO A 796 -17.75 77.87 4.28
N ALA A 797 -19.08 77.67 4.26
CA ALA A 797 -20.06 78.48 4.99
C ALA A 797 -20.40 77.92 6.40
N GLY A 798 -19.98 76.69 6.71
CA GLY A 798 -20.15 76.05 8.01
C GLY A 798 -21.53 75.48 8.32
N ASN A 799 -22.33 75.14 7.31
CA ASN A 799 -23.73 74.73 7.49
C ASN A 799 -23.99 73.24 7.32
N ASN A 800 -23.03 72.47 6.80
CA ASN A 800 -23.24 71.06 6.44
C ASN A 800 -22.04 70.19 6.81
N ASN A 801 -22.28 68.87 6.93
CA ASN A 801 -21.26 67.86 7.20
C ASN A 801 -20.28 68.27 8.30
N ASP A 802 -20.86 68.59 9.45
CA ASP A 802 -20.17 69.08 10.63
C ASP A 802 -20.03 68.02 11.74
N VAL A 803 -19.08 68.25 12.62
CA VAL A 803 -19.02 67.64 13.96
C VAL A 803 -18.92 68.79 14.92
N ASP A 804 -19.84 68.75 15.88
CA ASP A 804 -19.97 69.79 16.87
C ASP A 804 -19.55 69.27 18.23
N TYR A 805 -19.02 70.17 19.03
CA TYR A 805 -19.07 70.07 20.47
C TYR A 805 -19.90 71.20 21.06
N TRP A 806 -20.96 70.82 21.77
CA TRP A 806 -21.88 71.74 22.42
C TRP A 806 -21.43 71.95 23.87
N PHE A 807 -20.81 73.09 24.16
CA PHE A 807 -20.43 73.42 25.54
C PHE A 807 -21.68 73.70 26.39
N ALA A 808 -21.58 73.59 27.71
CA ALA A 808 -22.71 73.95 28.58
C ALA A 808 -23.00 75.46 28.51
N GLY A 809 -24.28 75.83 28.42
CA GLY A 809 -24.71 77.22 28.48
C GLY A 809 -24.35 77.90 29.80
N ARG A 810 -23.94 79.17 29.75
CA ARG A 810 -23.56 79.98 30.92
C ARG A 810 -24.22 81.35 30.87
N GLN A 811 -24.68 81.84 32.02
CA GLN A 811 -24.97 83.26 32.19
C GLN A 811 -23.62 84.00 32.33
N LEU A 812 -23.46 85.10 31.59
CA LEU A 812 -22.21 85.86 31.50
C LEU A 812 -22.30 87.26 32.10
#